data_AF-A0A268ETQ1-F1
#
_entry.id   AF-A0A268ETQ1-F1
#
_cell.length_a   1.000
_cell.length_b   1.000
_cell.length_c   1.000
_cell.angle_alpha   90.00
_cell.angle_beta   90.00
_cell.angle_gamma   90.00
#
_symmetry.space_group_name_H-M   'P 1'
#
loop_
_entity.id
_entity.type
_entity.pdbx_description
1 polymer ?
#
loop_
_entity_poly.entity_id
_entity_poly.type
_entity_poly.pdbx_seq_one_letter_code
_entity_poly.pdbx_strand_id
1 'polypeptide(L)'
;MGTRHSWTSKLLKVVLSAAAVLPFIATSASASSVFIDANPYKAFHDTYDESDPDRKFRDALDMKFYNVELDIMVDTNRTRYEGPQYPDYLQGKVKLYVKHDAAAWPNTRHLYQYFEDMAAQIAARGGSIHGDGRSIIVNLDMKTANSPNYEDVADSLQAIFTHYESYMSHGYIGSANSFTERAITVCLSGTDALKNAYFNYISGQTGKLLAFKDEVYSITHSRYGNVADYFPNAADIYHRFYAVHWKHIESGFDTLMPGNWSQEEEQRLKDMMYMAEQKGYTLRFYSLNGNEGAWHYKFPNGDGDAAQRWTQFAYMNHKLGTRHFVSTDSYQSMTKLFNHFLVPLRDYNHRVEKPGGTQNGVDVSVSITDDRRVVEVHKAEGLFNNNLWYSVGSVRDDGYIQWVTNERINPGGQNKNGVQPHSDVTNVGGQQIVVQVNKTDGTGSGLWANIGRLEPNSTITWITNERIAIGGSHTSGDWPHIAIDGDRAVLVYLNGGKLHYHTGRINTSNYSITWSNSGTINNQNGERPDVAFQDGRIVVVYRDGGRLNYTTGTWGQNGNITWNASGSMGGQDGKDPAVAFIGTDKIIELHTSQNTGLIWYNIGELEWPNIRWIHNYVWDSGVSSRPSVDYNAATNLLVDLHKSGMNDALWYNTGSIHFP
;
A
#
# COMPACT_ATOMS: atom_id res chain seq x y z
N MET A 1 32.41 39.21 -80.66
CA MET A 1 33.40 38.12 -80.71
C MET A 1 33.55 37.54 -79.31
N GLY A 2 33.32 36.24 -79.14
CA GLY A 2 33.79 35.44 -77.99
C GLY A 2 32.89 35.35 -76.74
N THR A 3 31.96 34.38 -76.73
CA THR A 3 31.66 33.36 -75.68
C THR A 3 31.96 33.68 -74.20
N ARG A 4 31.13 33.33 -73.19
CA ARG A 4 30.36 32.08 -72.98
C ARG A 4 29.36 32.24 -71.81
N HIS A 5 28.34 31.38 -71.83
CA HIS A 5 27.14 31.29 -70.98
C HIS A 5 27.29 31.43 -69.45
N SER A 6 26.28 32.05 -68.83
CA SER A 6 25.62 31.43 -67.67
C SER A 6 24.12 31.76 -67.65
N TRP A 7 23.31 30.70 -67.60
CA TRP A 7 21.91 30.72 -67.18
C TRP A 7 21.85 29.86 -65.93
N THR A 8 21.28 30.35 -64.85
CA THR A 8 20.37 29.52 -64.03
C THR A 8 19.47 30.40 -63.19
N SER A 9 18.20 30.05 -63.29
CA SER A 9 17.01 30.68 -62.75
C SER A 9 16.71 30.25 -61.31
N LYS A 10 16.19 31.22 -60.56
CA LYS A 10 15.44 31.18 -59.29
C LYS A 10 15.03 29.81 -58.73
N LEU A 11 15.52 29.53 -57.52
CA LEU A 11 15.03 28.50 -56.60
C LEU A 11 13.60 28.81 -56.11
N LEU A 12 12.71 27.84 -56.27
CA LEU A 12 11.49 27.69 -55.47
C LEU A 12 11.77 26.56 -54.47
N LYS A 13 11.86 26.88 -53.17
CA LYS A 13 12.07 25.87 -52.11
C LYS A 13 10.75 25.18 -51.79
N VAL A 14 10.59 23.94 -52.26
CA VAL A 14 9.65 22.97 -51.69
C VAL A 14 10.47 22.05 -50.78
N VAL A 15 10.20 22.10 -49.48
CA VAL A 15 10.82 21.20 -48.50
C VAL A 15 10.01 19.89 -48.51
N LEU A 16 10.55 18.85 -49.14
CA LEU A 16 10.15 17.47 -48.86
C LEU A 16 10.78 17.04 -47.54
N SER A 17 10.00 16.90 -46.48
CA SER A 17 10.40 16.15 -45.29
C SER A 17 10.13 14.67 -45.53
N ALA A 18 11.19 13.89 -45.70
CA ALA A 18 11.14 12.43 -45.76
C ALA A 18 10.71 11.88 -44.38
N ALA A 19 9.55 11.24 -44.32
CA ALA A 19 9.14 10.43 -43.18
C ALA A 19 9.86 9.07 -43.27
N ALA A 20 10.91 8.89 -42.47
CA ALA A 20 11.48 7.58 -42.22
C ALA A 20 10.53 6.80 -41.31
N VAL A 21 9.85 5.79 -41.86
CA VAL A 21 9.08 4.80 -41.10
C VAL A 21 10.10 3.83 -40.49
N LEU A 22 10.40 3.99 -39.21
CA LEU A 22 11.08 2.98 -38.42
C LEU A 22 10.04 2.00 -37.84
N PRO A 23 10.27 0.68 -37.90
CA PRO A 23 9.37 -0.29 -37.29
C PRO A 23 9.46 -0.16 -35.77
N PHE A 24 8.33 0.07 -35.11
CA PHE A 24 8.21 -0.08 -33.67
C PHE A 24 8.44 -1.55 -33.31
N ILE A 25 9.64 -1.87 -32.84
CA ILE A 25 9.85 -3.06 -32.03
C ILE A 25 9.28 -2.70 -30.66
N ALA A 26 8.12 -3.24 -30.33
CA ALA A 26 7.57 -3.19 -28.99
C ALA A 26 8.47 -4.03 -28.08
N THR A 27 9.49 -3.41 -27.50
CA THR A 27 10.12 -3.94 -26.31
C THR A 27 9.13 -3.75 -25.17
N SER A 28 8.56 -4.85 -24.69
CA SER A 28 7.88 -4.91 -23.39
C SER A 28 8.90 -4.53 -22.32
N ALA A 29 8.98 -3.24 -22.02
CA ALA A 29 9.60 -2.78 -20.80
C ALA A 29 8.70 -3.31 -19.69
N SER A 30 9.15 -4.36 -19.00
CA SER A 30 8.60 -4.71 -17.70
C SER A 30 8.66 -3.43 -16.85
N ALA A 31 7.51 -2.89 -16.46
CA ALA A 31 7.46 -1.81 -15.49
C ALA A 31 8.20 -2.33 -14.25
N SER A 32 9.43 -1.86 -14.04
CA SER A 32 10.16 -2.16 -12.82
C SER A 32 9.36 -1.55 -11.68
N SER A 33 8.91 -2.38 -10.74
CA SER A 33 8.39 -1.90 -9.46
C SER A 33 9.43 -0.93 -8.88
N VAL A 34 9.00 0.31 -8.61
CA VAL A 34 9.85 1.27 -7.91
C VAL A 34 9.89 0.81 -6.45
N PHE A 35 10.97 0.15 -6.07
CA PHE A 35 11.25 -0.20 -4.68
C PHE A 35 11.47 1.10 -3.87
N ILE A 36 10.75 1.27 -2.77
CA ILE A 36 10.77 2.47 -1.92
C ILE A 36 11.51 2.17 -0.63
N ASP A 37 12.77 2.60 -0.53
CA ASP A 37 13.45 2.61 0.77
C ASP A 37 12.74 3.57 1.74
N ALA A 38 12.00 3.03 2.70
CA ALA A 38 11.27 3.80 3.71
C ALA A 38 12.07 4.10 4.97
N ASN A 39 13.28 3.53 5.15
CA ASN A 39 14.15 3.84 6.30
C ASN A 39 14.40 5.35 6.48
N PRO A 40 14.55 6.15 5.41
CA PRO A 40 14.71 7.59 5.53
C PRO A 40 13.55 8.36 6.18
N TYR A 41 12.33 7.81 6.20
CA TYR A 41 11.13 8.48 6.70
C TYR A 41 10.77 8.09 8.15
N LYS A 42 11.63 7.32 8.81
CA LYS A 42 11.34 6.76 10.14
C LYS A 42 11.75 7.73 11.25
N ALA A 43 10.83 7.92 12.19
CA ALA A 43 11.09 8.53 13.49
C ALA A 43 11.04 7.48 14.60
N PHE A 44 11.96 7.57 15.54
CA PHE A 44 11.97 6.69 16.71
C PHE A 44 11.51 7.44 17.95
N HIS A 45 10.46 6.94 18.62
CA HIS A 45 9.79 7.62 19.74
C HIS A 45 10.38 7.28 21.12
N ASP A 46 11.03 6.12 21.28
CA ASP A 46 11.58 5.66 22.57
C ASP A 46 13.02 5.17 22.42
N THR A 47 13.97 6.08 22.48
CA THR A 47 15.40 5.76 22.31
C THR A 47 16.08 5.17 23.55
N TYR A 48 15.35 4.96 24.65
CA TYR A 48 15.93 4.58 25.93
C TYR A 48 15.56 3.14 26.34
N ASP A 49 16.54 2.37 26.84
CA ASP A 49 16.32 1.03 27.39
C ASP A 49 16.81 0.94 28.83
N GLU A 50 15.99 0.36 29.72
CA GLU A 50 16.29 0.28 31.15
C GLU A 50 17.51 -0.62 31.46
N SER A 51 17.81 -1.59 30.60
CA SER A 51 18.94 -2.51 30.76
C SER A 51 20.24 -1.97 30.14
N ASP A 52 20.13 -1.22 29.05
CA ASP A 52 21.24 -0.53 28.38
C ASP A 52 20.72 0.79 27.78
N PRO A 53 20.91 1.94 28.46
CA PRO A 53 20.38 3.25 28.06
C PRO A 53 20.64 3.65 26.60
N ASP A 54 21.66 3.06 25.98
CA ASP A 54 22.13 3.45 24.64
C ASP A 54 21.66 2.50 23.55
N ARG A 55 21.23 1.29 23.91
CA ARG A 55 21.01 0.20 22.96
C ARG A 55 20.03 0.62 21.87
N LYS A 56 18.86 1.09 22.28
CA LYS A 56 17.80 1.52 21.37
C LYS A 56 18.25 2.71 20.49
N PHE A 57 18.95 3.68 21.07
CA PHE A 57 19.51 4.81 20.32
C PHE A 57 20.50 4.35 19.24
N ARG A 58 21.48 3.50 19.59
CA ARG A 58 22.45 2.94 18.64
C ARG A 58 21.77 2.10 17.56
N ASP A 59 20.85 1.23 17.94
CA ASP A 59 20.07 0.38 17.02
C ASP A 59 19.32 1.26 15.99
N ALA A 60 18.71 2.36 16.42
CA ALA A 60 18.03 3.29 15.53
C ALA A 60 18.97 3.95 14.51
N LEU A 61 20.18 4.34 14.95
CA LEU A 61 21.18 4.89 14.04
C LEU A 61 21.70 3.82 13.06
N ASP A 62 21.93 2.59 13.50
CA ASP A 62 22.37 1.49 12.64
C ASP A 62 21.30 1.11 11.60
N MET A 63 20.03 1.25 11.96
CA MET A 63 18.89 1.09 11.03
C MET A 63 18.62 2.32 10.16
N LYS A 64 19.51 3.32 10.17
CA LYS A 64 19.42 4.55 9.37
C LYS A 64 18.15 5.38 9.63
N PHE A 65 17.77 5.57 10.88
CA PHE A 65 16.72 6.52 11.22
C PHE A 65 17.26 7.95 11.13
N TYR A 66 16.46 8.87 10.59
CA TYR A 66 16.83 10.29 10.43
C TYR A 66 16.03 11.22 11.34
N ASN A 67 15.15 10.67 12.18
CA ASN A 67 14.48 11.37 13.26
C ASN A 67 14.47 10.48 14.51
N VAL A 68 14.92 11.00 15.64
CA VAL A 68 14.99 10.27 16.92
C VAL A 68 14.49 11.17 18.04
N GLU A 69 13.76 10.60 18.99
CA GLU A 69 13.26 11.29 20.17
C GLU A 69 14.05 10.89 21.41
N LEU A 70 14.48 11.88 22.17
CA LEU A 70 15.08 11.74 23.49
C LEU A 70 14.15 12.41 24.50
N ASP A 71 13.53 11.60 25.35
CA ASP A 71 12.78 12.08 26.50
C ASP A 71 13.74 12.63 27.55
N ILE A 72 13.71 13.95 27.77
CA ILE A 72 14.63 14.62 28.69
C ILE A 72 13.93 15.04 29.98
N MET A 73 14.66 14.92 31.09
CA MET A 73 14.19 15.34 32.40
C MET A 73 15.33 15.77 33.33
N VAL A 74 14.96 16.49 34.39
CA VAL A 74 15.83 16.78 35.53
C VAL A 74 15.56 15.78 36.65
N ASP A 75 16.49 15.61 37.58
CA ASP A 75 16.21 14.89 38.83
C ASP A 75 15.40 15.75 39.81
N THR A 76 14.80 15.13 40.84
CA THR A 76 13.99 15.82 41.86
C THR A 76 14.71 17.00 42.53
N ASN A 77 16.02 16.88 42.74
CA ASN A 77 16.82 17.92 43.39
C ASN A 77 17.37 18.95 42.41
N ARG A 78 17.11 18.81 41.10
CA ARG A 78 17.64 19.65 40.03
C ARG A 78 19.17 19.79 40.18
N THR A 79 19.85 18.67 40.40
CA THR A 79 21.30 18.70 40.64
C THR A 79 22.05 19.35 39.48
N ARG A 80 23.19 19.96 39.77
CA ARG A 80 24.03 20.65 38.78
C ARG A 80 25.29 19.83 38.47
N TYR A 81 25.82 19.97 37.26
CA TYR A 81 27.10 19.40 36.89
C TYR A 81 28.20 20.10 37.72
N GLU A 82 28.83 19.35 38.62
CA GLU A 82 29.84 19.87 39.54
C GLU A 82 30.98 18.86 39.66
N GLY A 83 32.21 19.35 39.48
CA GLY A 83 33.43 18.57 39.65
C GLY A 83 34.06 18.11 38.33
N PRO A 84 35.33 17.67 38.39
CA PRO A 84 36.18 17.45 37.22
C PRO A 84 35.74 16.30 36.30
N GLN A 85 34.80 15.47 36.74
CA GLN A 85 34.24 14.37 35.94
C GLN A 85 33.24 14.84 34.88
N TYR A 86 32.78 16.10 34.95
CA TYR A 86 31.86 16.67 33.95
C TYR A 86 32.59 17.68 33.07
N PRO A 87 32.16 17.88 31.81
CA PRO A 87 32.79 18.84 30.91
C PRO A 87 32.80 20.27 31.46
N ASP A 88 33.88 21.00 31.21
CA ASP A 88 34.06 22.38 31.70
C ASP A 88 32.92 23.31 31.29
N TYR A 89 32.39 23.15 30.07
CA TYR A 89 31.30 23.98 29.55
C TYR A 89 29.95 23.74 30.23
N LEU A 90 29.82 22.69 31.05
CA LEU A 90 28.61 22.35 31.80
C LEU A 90 28.69 22.67 33.28
N GLN A 91 29.85 23.07 33.82
CA GLN A 91 29.98 23.32 35.26
C GLN A 91 28.96 24.36 35.74
N GLY A 92 28.24 24.03 36.81
CA GLY A 92 27.15 24.83 37.36
C GLY A 92 25.81 24.78 36.60
N LYS A 93 25.72 24.06 35.48
CA LYS A 93 24.46 23.89 34.71
C LYS A 93 23.61 22.77 35.30
N VAL A 94 22.28 22.83 35.17
CA VAL A 94 21.39 21.76 35.66
C VAL A 94 21.60 20.49 34.85
N LYS A 95 21.60 19.34 35.52
CA LYS A 95 21.77 18.05 34.86
C LYS A 95 20.53 17.67 34.08
N LEU A 96 20.75 17.26 32.84
CA LEU A 96 19.73 16.73 31.95
C LEU A 96 20.01 15.24 31.72
N TYR A 97 18.99 14.43 31.93
CA TYR A 97 19.03 12.99 31.76
C TYR A 97 18.07 12.57 30.65
N VAL A 98 18.38 11.48 29.97
CA VAL A 98 17.49 10.85 28.99
C VAL A 98 16.84 9.63 29.63
N LYS A 99 15.51 9.56 29.61
CA LYS A 99 14.73 8.41 30.09
C LYS A 99 13.28 8.52 29.59
N HIS A 100 12.74 7.45 29.04
CA HIS A 100 11.37 7.42 28.51
C HIS A 100 10.31 7.71 29.59
N ASP A 101 10.34 6.93 30.67
CA ASP A 101 9.37 7.07 31.76
C ASP A 101 9.80 8.14 32.77
N ALA A 102 8.83 8.97 33.16
CA ALA A 102 9.01 9.96 34.21
C ALA A 102 9.53 9.32 35.51
N ALA A 103 10.70 9.76 35.97
CA ALA A 103 11.33 9.21 37.17
C ALA A 103 11.87 10.32 38.09
N ALA A 104 11.75 10.13 39.40
CA ALA A 104 12.31 11.04 40.39
C ALA A 104 13.85 11.15 40.28
N TRP A 105 14.49 10.01 39.99
CA TRP A 105 15.94 9.85 39.92
C TRP A 105 16.32 9.07 38.66
N PRO A 106 16.42 9.73 37.50
CA PRO A 106 16.71 9.04 36.24
C PRO A 106 18.09 8.37 36.24
N ASN A 107 19.13 8.99 36.83
CA ASN A 107 20.47 8.45 37.18
C ASN A 107 21.22 7.54 36.18
N THR A 108 20.82 7.46 34.92
CA THR A 108 21.34 6.45 33.98
C THR A 108 22.23 7.01 32.88
N ARG A 109 21.80 8.05 32.15
CA ARG A 109 22.62 8.69 31.10
C ARG A 109 22.34 10.17 30.96
N HIS A 110 23.40 10.97 30.78
CA HIS A 110 23.28 12.41 30.57
C HIS A 110 23.05 12.76 29.10
N LEU A 111 22.27 13.81 28.85
CA LEU A 111 21.95 14.26 27.50
C LEU A 111 23.21 14.58 26.67
N TYR A 112 24.21 15.24 27.26
CA TYR A 112 25.41 15.67 26.54
C TYR A 112 26.19 14.49 25.93
N GLN A 113 26.12 13.30 26.54
CA GLN A 113 26.81 12.10 26.07
C GLN A 113 26.22 11.59 24.76
N TYR A 114 24.93 11.80 24.49
CA TYR A 114 24.33 11.49 23.18
C TYR A 114 24.88 12.41 22.09
N PHE A 115 25.14 13.68 22.40
CA PHE A 115 25.77 14.61 21.45
C PHE A 115 27.24 14.29 21.23
N GLU A 116 27.97 13.82 22.26
CA GLU A 116 29.33 13.28 22.11
C GLU A 116 29.37 12.13 21.11
N ASP A 117 28.49 11.14 21.28
CA ASP A 117 28.40 9.97 20.39
C ASP A 117 28.09 10.38 18.94
N MET A 118 27.09 11.26 18.76
CA MET A 118 26.72 11.77 17.44
C MET A 118 27.86 12.53 16.77
N ALA A 119 28.55 13.41 17.50
CA ALA A 119 29.68 14.17 16.98
C ALA A 119 30.85 13.25 16.57
N ALA A 120 31.16 12.24 17.40
CA ALA A 120 32.18 11.24 17.08
C ALA A 120 31.81 10.45 15.81
N GLN A 121 30.54 10.05 15.67
CA GLN A 121 30.05 9.32 14.51
C GLN A 121 30.07 10.16 13.23
N ILE A 122 29.66 11.44 13.30
CA ILE A 122 29.72 12.39 12.18
C ILE A 122 31.17 12.58 11.70
N ALA A 123 32.10 12.76 12.64
CA ALA A 123 33.52 12.91 12.34
C ALA A 123 34.08 11.64 11.66
N ALA A 124 33.70 10.45 12.16
CA ALA A 124 34.14 9.18 11.60
C ALA A 124 33.55 8.88 10.21
N ARG A 125 32.37 9.43 9.88
CA ARG A 125 31.62 9.14 8.64
C ARG A 125 31.62 10.27 7.62
N GLY A 126 32.45 11.30 7.81
CA GLY A 126 32.68 12.32 6.78
C GLY A 126 31.59 13.39 6.68
N GLY A 127 30.91 13.73 7.78
CA GLY A 127 30.08 14.94 7.87
C GLY A 127 28.58 14.72 8.08
N SER A 128 28.09 13.47 8.12
CA SER A 128 26.75 13.14 8.62
C SER A 128 26.75 11.87 9.46
N ILE A 129 25.69 11.63 10.23
CA ILE A 129 25.54 10.45 11.09
C ILE A 129 25.61 9.14 10.29
N HIS A 130 25.12 9.15 9.05
CA HIS A 130 25.03 7.97 8.18
C HIS A 130 26.06 7.98 7.03
N GLY A 131 26.88 9.03 6.92
CA GLY A 131 27.89 9.19 5.86
C GLY A 131 27.32 9.49 4.47
N ASP A 132 26.05 9.88 4.40
CA ASP A 132 25.29 10.14 3.18
C ASP A 132 25.02 11.64 2.94
N GLY A 133 25.54 12.51 3.82
CA GLY A 133 25.36 13.96 3.77
C GLY A 133 24.00 14.47 4.26
N ARG A 134 23.08 13.61 4.72
CA ARG A 134 21.76 14.03 5.24
C ARG A 134 21.82 14.34 6.74
N SER A 135 21.03 15.30 7.20
CA SER A 135 20.93 15.62 8.64
C SER A 135 20.18 14.54 9.41
N ILE A 136 20.38 14.47 10.72
CA ILE A 136 19.45 13.82 11.66
C ILE A 136 18.63 14.87 12.39
N ILE A 137 17.36 14.58 12.67
CA ILE A 137 16.54 15.39 13.58
C ILE A 137 16.51 14.73 14.95
N VAL A 138 16.84 15.49 15.98
CA VAL A 138 16.76 15.06 17.38
C VAL A 138 15.62 15.81 18.05
N ASN A 139 14.53 15.11 18.30
CA ASN A 139 13.38 15.58 19.07
C ASN A 139 13.71 15.48 20.56
N LEU A 140 13.82 16.59 21.27
CA LEU A 140 14.01 16.63 22.71
C LEU A 140 12.66 16.84 23.39
N ASP A 141 12.05 15.77 23.90
CA ASP A 141 10.75 15.83 24.59
C ASP A 141 10.96 16.10 26.08
N MET A 142 10.72 17.34 26.51
CA MET A 142 10.87 17.72 27.91
C MET A 142 9.69 17.26 28.76
N LYS A 143 9.94 16.27 29.62
CA LYS A 143 8.98 15.82 30.61
C LYS A 143 8.79 16.86 31.71
N THR A 144 7.55 17.02 32.17
CA THR A 144 7.20 17.96 33.25
C THR A 144 7.44 17.41 34.66
N ALA A 145 7.87 16.15 34.76
CA ALA A 145 8.21 15.50 36.03
C ALA A 145 9.35 16.26 36.74
N ASN A 146 9.37 16.18 38.07
CA ASN A 146 10.34 16.87 38.95
C ASN A 146 10.30 18.40 38.92
N SER A 147 9.27 19.00 38.32
CA SER A 147 9.04 20.46 38.30
C SER A 147 10.28 21.25 37.85
N PRO A 148 10.74 21.04 36.60
CA PRO A 148 11.94 21.66 36.06
C PRO A 148 11.84 23.19 36.11
N ASN A 149 12.98 23.85 36.38
CA ASN A 149 13.12 25.27 36.07
C ASN A 149 13.54 25.39 34.61
N TYR A 150 12.62 25.87 33.76
CA TYR A 150 12.84 25.89 32.31
C TYR A 150 13.92 26.87 31.85
N GLU A 151 14.22 27.92 32.62
CA GLU A 151 15.33 28.83 32.32
C GLU A 151 16.68 28.15 32.55
N ASP A 152 16.82 27.43 33.67
CA ASP A 152 18.02 26.62 33.96
C ASP A 152 18.21 25.53 32.90
N VAL A 153 17.12 24.87 32.49
CA VAL A 153 17.15 23.84 31.43
C VAL A 153 17.56 24.45 30.09
N ALA A 154 17.00 25.60 29.71
CA ALA A 154 17.38 26.30 28.49
C ALA A 154 18.86 26.69 28.47
N ASP A 155 19.39 27.15 29.61
CA ASP A 155 20.80 27.46 29.79
C ASP A 155 21.70 26.23 29.63
N SER A 156 21.31 25.08 30.22
CA SER A 156 22.01 23.80 30.00
C SER A 156 21.98 23.35 28.54
N LEU A 157 20.83 23.41 27.89
CA LEU A 157 20.68 23.03 26.48
C LEU A 157 21.53 23.91 25.58
N GLN A 158 21.51 25.22 25.79
CA GLN A 158 22.32 26.14 24.99
C GLN A 158 23.82 25.90 25.17
N ALA A 159 24.28 25.56 26.39
CA ALA A 159 25.68 25.21 26.63
C ALA A 159 26.09 23.97 25.81
N ILE A 160 25.25 22.93 25.77
CA ILE A 160 25.47 21.73 24.94
C ILE A 160 25.51 22.11 23.45
N PHE A 161 24.49 22.83 22.96
CA PHE A 161 24.39 23.14 21.54
C PHE A 161 25.53 24.04 21.05
N THR A 162 25.96 25.00 21.88
CA THR A 162 27.08 25.89 21.55
C THR A 162 28.38 25.11 21.44
N HIS A 163 28.61 24.13 22.33
CA HIS A 163 29.80 23.28 22.27
C HIS A 163 29.88 22.50 20.95
N TYR A 164 28.74 22.02 20.44
CA TYR A 164 28.63 21.25 19.20
C TYR A 164 28.21 22.07 17.97
N GLU A 165 28.30 23.41 18.01
CA GLU A 165 27.62 24.26 17.02
C GLU A 165 28.05 24.02 15.56
N SER A 166 29.26 23.51 15.33
CA SER A 166 29.77 23.19 13.99
C SER A 166 28.96 22.11 13.27
N TYR A 167 28.28 21.26 14.03
CA TYR A 167 27.41 20.19 13.51
C TYR A 167 25.93 20.56 13.51
N MET A 168 25.55 21.67 14.15
CA MET A 168 24.16 22.00 14.45
C MET A 168 23.52 22.90 13.40
N SER A 169 22.32 22.54 12.96
CA SER A 169 21.48 23.42 12.14
C SER A 169 21.14 24.67 12.93
N HIS A 170 21.11 25.82 12.27
CA HIS A 170 20.99 27.10 12.96
C HIS A 170 20.22 28.14 12.17
N GLY A 171 19.80 29.19 12.86
CA GLY A 171 19.05 30.31 12.31
C GLY A 171 19.11 31.56 13.18
N TYR A 172 18.69 32.70 12.66
CA TYR A 172 18.65 33.97 13.39
C TYR A 172 17.21 34.49 13.56
N ILE A 173 16.88 34.88 14.78
CA ILE A 173 15.58 35.45 15.16
C ILE A 173 15.25 36.64 14.26
N GLY A 174 14.01 36.67 13.75
CA GLY A 174 13.54 37.70 12.81
C GLY A 174 13.92 37.46 11.34
N SER A 175 14.69 36.41 11.02
CA SER A 175 15.09 36.09 9.65
C SER A 175 14.79 34.63 9.28
N ALA A 176 13.58 34.36 8.80
CA ALA A 176 13.14 33.00 8.39
C ALA A 176 14.07 32.34 7.35
N ASN A 177 14.65 33.13 6.44
CA ASN A 177 15.55 32.67 5.38
C ASN A 177 16.99 32.41 5.85
N SER A 178 17.29 32.60 7.14
CA SER A 178 18.63 32.37 7.68
C SER A 178 18.89 30.93 8.12
N PHE A 179 17.90 30.05 7.97
CA PHE A 179 18.04 28.65 8.31
C PHE A 179 19.15 28.00 7.49
N THR A 180 20.12 27.42 8.18
CA THR A 180 21.21 26.64 7.60
C THR A 180 21.15 25.24 8.19
N GLU A 181 20.83 24.25 7.36
CA GLU A 181 20.84 22.85 7.76
C GLU A 181 22.29 22.33 7.88
N ARG A 182 22.55 21.55 8.93
CA ARG A 182 23.81 20.85 9.19
C ARG A 182 23.52 19.41 9.59
N ALA A 183 24.52 18.69 10.08
CA ALA A 183 24.41 17.28 10.40
C ALA A 183 23.36 16.95 11.47
N ILE A 184 23.11 17.87 12.43
CA ILE A 184 22.16 17.68 13.52
C ILE A 184 21.17 18.84 13.54
N THR A 185 19.88 18.56 13.45
CA THR A 185 18.80 19.52 13.66
C THR A 185 18.08 19.19 14.95
N VAL A 186 17.99 20.12 15.90
CA VAL A 186 17.27 19.89 17.17
C VAL A 186 15.86 20.47 17.11
N CYS A 187 14.88 19.64 17.46
CA CYS A 187 13.48 20.02 17.64
C CYS A 187 13.12 19.92 19.13
N LEU A 188 12.78 21.03 19.77
CA LEU A 188 12.23 21.06 21.13
C LEU A 188 10.76 20.65 21.08
N SER A 189 10.46 19.54 21.76
CA SER A 189 9.14 18.93 21.88
C SER A 189 8.67 18.95 23.35
N GLY A 190 7.46 18.47 23.61
CA GLY A 190 6.90 18.40 24.95
C GLY A 190 6.30 19.72 25.41
N THR A 191 6.66 20.15 26.61
CA THR A 191 6.07 21.34 27.23
C THR A 191 6.44 22.65 26.55
N ASP A 192 5.43 23.46 26.21
CA ASP A 192 5.62 24.80 25.66
C ASP A 192 6.36 25.75 26.60
N ALA A 193 6.36 25.46 27.91
CA ALA A 193 7.10 26.25 28.88
C ALA A 193 8.62 26.23 28.63
N LEU A 194 9.18 25.07 28.25
CA LEU A 194 10.59 24.98 27.85
C LEU A 194 10.83 25.70 26.51
N LYS A 195 9.97 25.46 25.52
CA LYS A 195 10.09 26.07 24.19
C LYS A 195 10.10 27.60 24.29
N ASN A 196 9.24 28.16 25.14
CA ASN A 196 9.19 29.60 25.38
C ASN A 196 10.42 30.09 26.16
N ALA A 197 10.86 29.36 27.20
CA ALA A 197 12.04 29.72 27.97
C ALA A 197 13.32 29.76 27.10
N TYR A 198 13.52 28.76 26.23
CA TYR A 198 14.66 28.73 25.30
C TYR A 198 14.63 29.89 24.32
N PHE A 199 13.49 30.16 23.67
CA PHE A 199 13.38 31.28 22.74
C PHE A 199 13.68 32.63 23.41
N ASN A 200 13.14 32.86 24.61
CA ASN A 200 13.36 34.08 25.37
C ASN A 200 14.83 34.23 25.78
N TYR A 201 15.46 33.13 26.23
CA TYR A 201 16.87 33.09 26.59
C TYR A 201 17.76 33.50 25.41
N ILE A 202 17.53 32.93 24.21
CA ILE A 202 18.32 33.24 23.01
C ILE A 202 18.03 34.65 22.48
N SER A 203 16.78 35.10 22.53
CA SER A 203 16.37 36.45 22.14
C SER A 203 17.10 37.53 22.95
N GLY A 204 17.32 37.26 24.24
CA GLY A 204 18.04 38.17 25.14
C GLY A 204 19.57 38.14 25.01
N GLN A 205 20.12 37.25 24.16
CA GLN A 205 21.57 37.04 24.04
C GLN A 205 22.05 37.22 22.60
N THR A 206 22.18 36.12 21.86
CA THR A 206 22.86 36.07 20.55
C THR A 206 21.90 36.27 19.39
N GLY A 207 20.61 35.99 19.59
CA GLY A 207 19.63 35.86 18.51
C GLY A 207 19.87 34.67 17.57
N LYS A 208 20.89 33.82 17.81
CA LYS A 208 21.22 32.63 17.01
C LYS A 208 20.60 31.40 17.66
N LEU A 209 19.58 30.84 17.01
CA LEU A 209 18.92 29.60 17.40
C LEU A 209 19.72 28.40 16.91
N LEU A 210 19.94 27.42 17.79
CA LEU A 210 20.50 26.10 17.49
C LEU A 210 19.48 24.97 17.68
N ALA A 211 18.29 25.32 18.17
CA ALA A 211 17.14 24.45 18.30
C ALA A 211 15.87 25.20 17.89
N PHE A 212 14.92 24.44 17.38
CA PHE A 212 13.66 24.91 16.81
C PHE A 212 12.50 24.29 17.59
N LYS A 213 11.31 24.87 17.55
CA LYS A 213 10.13 24.29 18.21
C LYS A 213 9.24 23.54 17.24
N ASP A 214 8.51 22.58 17.79
CA ASP A 214 7.32 22.02 17.17
C ASP A 214 6.03 22.74 17.58
N GLU A 215 4.98 22.45 16.82
CA GLU A 215 3.58 22.61 17.21
C GLU A 215 2.88 21.25 17.18
N VAL A 216 1.99 21.00 18.14
CA VAL A 216 1.41 19.67 18.34
C VAL A 216 -0.09 19.68 18.05
N TYR A 217 -0.51 18.85 17.11
CA TYR A 217 -1.91 18.51 16.88
C TYR A 217 -2.18 17.10 17.42
N SER A 218 -2.63 17.05 18.67
CA SER A 218 -2.82 15.79 19.41
C SER A 218 -4.21 15.16 19.25
N ILE A 219 -4.37 13.95 19.81
CA ILE A 219 -5.67 13.26 19.89
C ILE A 219 -6.79 14.06 20.58
N THR A 220 -6.51 15.15 21.30
CA THR A 220 -7.55 15.99 21.92
C THR A 220 -7.98 17.16 21.05
N HIS A 221 -7.25 17.49 19.97
CA HIS A 221 -7.58 18.60 19.08
C HIS A 221 -8.61 18.21 18.03
N SER A 222 -9.52 19.11 17.66
CA SER A 222 -10.46 18.83 16.57
C SER A 222 -9.74 18.70 15.22
N ARG A 223 -10.25 17.84 14.34
CA ARG A 223 -9.78 17.73 12.95
C ARG A 223 -10.37 18.90 12.15
N TYR A 224 -9.52 19.67 11.46
CA TYR A 224 -10.01 20.72 10.55
C TYR A 224 -10.57 20.10 9.27
N GLY A 225 -11.62 20.70 8.71
CA GLY A 225 -12.14 20.28 7.41
C GLY A 225 -11.11 20.50 6.30
N ASN A 226 -10.55 21.72 6.22
CA ASN A 226 -9.52 22.08 5.26
C ASN A 226 -8.11 21.85 5.84
N VAL A 227 -7.21 21.28 5.05
CA VAL A 227 -5.81 21.08 5.42
C VAL A 227 -5.08 22.43 5.61
N ALA A 228 -5.48 23.47 4.88
CA ALA A 228 -4.91 24.82 5.01
C ALA A 228 -4.96 25.42 6.41
N ASP A 229 -5.96 25.01 7.20
CA ASP A 229 -6.17 25.57 8.52
C ASP A 229 -5.15 25.06 9.54
N TYR A 230 -4.41 23.98 9.23
CA TYR A 230 -3.28 23.50 10.04
C TYR A 230 -2.02 24.38 9.88
N PHE A 231 -1.90 25.12 8.76
CA PHE A 231 -0.69 25.89 8.42
C PHE A 231 -1.06 27.33 8.04
N PRO A 232 -1.63 28.11 8.99
CA PRO A 232 -2.13 29.45 8.69
C PRO A 232 -1.02 30.41 8.21
N ASN A 233 0.20 30.20 8.69
CA ASN A 233 1.37 31.02 8.38
C ASN A 233 2.47 30.19 7.70
N ALA A 234 3.42 30.85 7.05
CA ALA A 234 4.67 30.19 6.65
C ALA A 234 5.55 30.01 7.90
N ALA A 235 6.41 28.99 7.87
CA ALA A 235 7.39 28.72 8.90
C ALA A 235 8.27 29.95 9.12
N ASP A 236 8.37 30.37 10.37
CA ASP A 236 9.40 31.31 10.76
C ASP A 236 10.68 30.55 11.14
N ILE A 237 11.68 31.27 11.64
CA ILE A 237 12.95 30.64 11.96
C ILE A 237 12.87 29.67 13.13
N TYR A 238 11.91 29.83 14.04
CA TYR A 238 11.77 29.02 15.26
C TYR A 238 10.70 27.94 15.11
N HIS A 239 9.59 28.23 14.45
CA HIS A 239 8.46 27.33 14.19
C HIS A 239 8.70 26.59 12.88
N ARG A 240 9.30 25.39 12.94
CA ARG A 240 9.68 24.61 11.74
C ARG A 240 9.17 23.17 11.73
N PHE A 241 8.58 22.71 12.84
CA PHE A 241 8.15 21.33 13.00
C PHE A 241 6.69 21.25 13.41
N TYR A 242 6.00 20.21 12.95
CA TYR A 242 4.71 19.82 13.51
C TYR A 242 4.75 18.35 13.93
N ALA A 243 4.27 18.09 15.14
CA ALA A 243 3.91 16.74 15.57
C ALA A 243 2.40 16.56 15.36
N VAL A 244 2.01 15.68 14.45
CA VAL A 244 0.61 15.51 14.04
C VAL A 244 0.13 14.10 14.38
N HIS A 245 -0.90 14.01 15.21
CA HIS A 245 -1.53 12.75 15.52
C HIS A 245 -2.25 12.19 14.29
N TRP A 246 -2.13 10.89 14.01
CA TRP A 246 -2.64 10.25 12.79
C TRP A 246 -4.14 10.46 12.55
N LYS A 247 -4.93 10.63 13.62
CA LYS A 247 -6.37 10.95 13.53
C LYS A 247 -6.71 12.18 12.66
N HIS A 248 -5.73 13.06 12.44
CA HIS A 248 -5.94 14.24 11.61
C HIS A 248 -5.95 13.90 10.13
N ILE A 249 -5.48 12.71 9.74
CA ILE A 249 -5.57 12.14 8.40
C ILE A 249 -6.85 11.29 8.28
N GLU A 250 -6.96 10.25 9.12
CA GLU A 250 -7.99 9.21 9.01
C GLU A 250 -9.31 9.60 9.68
N SER A 251 -10.39 9.47 8.93
CA SER A 251 -11.75 9.62 9.43
C SER A 251 -12.18 8.37 10.21
N GLY A 252 -12.83 8.54 11.36
CA GLY A 252 -13.21 7.38 12.19
C GLY A 252 -12.05 6.76 12.99
N PHE A 253 -10.89 7.42 13.07
CA PHE A 253 -9.82 6.98 13.98
C PHE A 253 -10.33 6.72 15.42
N ASP A 254 -11.25 7.56 15.90
CA ASP A 254 -11.84 7.45 17.24
C ASP A 254 -12.74 6.21 17.40
N THR A 255 -13.21 5.59 16.32
CA THR A 255 -14.04 4.37 16.34
C THR A 255 -13.23 3.10 16.15
N LEU A 256 -11.90 3.20 15.94
CA LEU A 256 -10.97 2.08 15.75
C LEU A 256 -11.48 1.04 14.75
N MET A 257 -12.25 1.44 13.74
CA MET A 257 -12.78 0.52 12.75
C MET A 257 -11.66 0.14 11.77
N PRO A 258 -11.23 -1.15 11.71
CA PRO A 258 -10.14 -1.56 10.83
C PRO A 258 -10.53 -1.43 9.36
N GLY A 259 -9.54 -1.07 8.52
CA GLY A 259 -9.54 -1.31 7.08
C GLY A 259 -10.54 -0.52 6.24
N ASN A 260 -10.41 0.81 6.20
CA ASN A 260 -11.15 1.61 5.24
C ASN A 260 -10.37 2.81 4.69
N TRP A 261 -9.03 2.69 4.54
CA TRP A 261 -8.21 3.74 3.92
C TRP A 261 -8.84 4.14 2.58
N SER A 262 -9.25 5.39 2.51
CA SER A 262 -10.00 5.94 1.38
C SER A 262 -9.13 6.84 0.54
N GLN A 263 -9.52 7.07 -0.71
CA GLN A 263 -8.90 8.07 -1.58
C GLN A 263 -8.92 9.46 -0.92
N GLU A 264 -9.95 9.79 -0.13
CA GLU A 264 -10.02 11.04 0.62
C GLU A 264 -8.91 11.15 1.68
N GLU A 265 -8.57 10.05 2.34
CA GLU A 265 -7.51 10.02 3.36
C GLU A 265 -6.12 10.06 2.74
N GLU A 266 -5.90 9.39 1.61
CA GLU A 266 -4.66 9.53 0.83
C GLU A 266 -4.49 10.96 0.31
N GLN A 267 -5.52 11.51 -0.30
CA GLN A 267 -5.49 12.87 -0.83
C GLN A 267 -5.27 13.88 0.30
N ARG A 268 -5.86 13.67 1.47
CA ARG A 268 -5.63 14.51 2.64
C ARG A 268 -4.20 14.40 3.18
N LEU A 269 -3.63 13.19 3.25
CA LEU A 269 -2.23 12.98 3.64
C LEU A 269 -1.30 13.72 2.68
N LYS A 270 -1.52 13.55 1.37
CA LYS A 270 -0.80 14.25 0.31
C LYS A 270 -0.90 15.76 0.46
N ASP A 271 -2.09 16.30 0.63
CA ASP A 271 -2.31 17.74 0.77
C ASP A 271 -1.64 18.28 2.03
N MET A 272 -1.66 17.53 3.14
CA MET A 272 -1.03 17.94 4.40
C MET A 272 0.49 18.01 4.27
N MET A 273 1.10 16.99 3.67
CA MET A 273 2.54 16.94 3.43
C MET A 273 2.97 18.01 2.43
N TYR A 274 2.28 18.11 1.29
CA TYR A 274 2.57 19.10 0.26
C TYR A 274 2.47 20.52 0.82
N MET A 275 1.43 20.81 1.60
CA MET A 275 1.24 22.14 2.15
C MET A 275 2.25 22.49 3.24
N ALA A 276 2.60 21.54 4.11
CA ALA A 276 3.67 21.72 5.08
C ALA A 276 4.98 22.09 4.38
N GLU A 277 5.34 21.35 3.33
CA GLU A 277 6.54 21.63 2.52
C GLU A 277 6.49 23.03 1.89
N GLN A 278 5.37 23.41 1.25
CA GLN A 278 5.19 24.74 0.67
C GLN A 278 5.32 25.87 1.70
N LYS A 279 4.98 25.59 2.96
CA LYS A 279 5.07 26.54 4.07
C LYS A 279 6.40 26.45 4.82
N GLY A 280 7.30 25.52 4.47
CA GLY A 280 8.62 25.36 5.08
C GLY A 280 8.64 24.57 6.39
N TYR A 281 7.64 23.72 6.63
CA TYR A 281 7.52 22.87 7.81
C TYR A 281 7.93 21.43 7.54
N THR A 282 8.51 20.78 8.55
CA THR A 282 8.70 19.33 8.60
C THR A 282 7.63 18.69 9.48
N LEU A 283 6.93 17.68 8.96
CA LEU A 283 5.93 16.93 9.73
C LEU A 283 6.54 15.69 10.37
N ARG A 284 6.13 15.40 11.60
CA ARG A 284 6.28 14.11 12.28
C ARG A 284 4.89 13.59 12.63
N PHE A 285 4.43 12.57 11.93
CA PHE A 285 3.19 11.88 12.29
C PHE A 285 3.41 10.90 13.42
N TYR A 286 2.44 10.78 14.32
CA TYR A 286 2.49 9.80 15.39
C TYR A 286 1.10 9.22 15.68
N SER A 287 1.07 7.98 16.15
CA SER A 287 -0.13 7.34 16.71
C SER A 287 0.31 6.70 18.03
N LEU A 288 -0.12 7.24 19.16
CA LEU A 288 0.45 6.84 20.47
C LEU A 288 0.15 5.38 20.85
N ASN A 289 1.14 4.78 21.53
CA ASN A 289 1.16 3.58 22.39
C ASN A 289 1.36 2.21 21.71
N GLY A 290 2.63 1.91 21.42
CA GLY A 290 3.13 0.54 21.22
C GLY A 290 3.63 -0.12 22.51
N ASN A 291 3.13 0.27 23.69
CA ASN A 291 3.54 -0.33 24.96
C ASN A 291 2.77 -1.64 25.21
N GLU A 292 3.47 -2.72 25.59
CA GLU A 292 2.91 -4.07 25.83
C GLU A 292 1.82 -4.13 26.92
N GLY A 293 1.49 -3.00 27.57
CA GLY A 293 0.47 -2.88 28.61
C GLY A 293 -0.53 -1.73 28.44
N ALA A 294 -0.58 -1.02 27.30
CA ALA A 294 -1.64 -0.04 27.06
C ALA A 294 -2.82 -0.71 26.34
N TRP A 295 -3.76 -1.25 27.12
CA TRP A 295 -4.93 -2.03 26.71
C TRP A 295 -5.92 -1.33 25.74
N HIS A 296 -5.60 -0.12 25.25
CA HIS A 296 -6.48 0.67 24.39
C HIS A 296 -5.97 0.88 22.96
N TYR A 297 -4.71 0.52 22.64
CA TYR A 297 -4.16 0.68 21.29
C TYR A 297 -3.36 -0.53 20.79
N LYS A 298 -3.53 -1.71 21.41
CA LYS A 298 -3.39 -2.93 20.62
C LYS A 298 -4.49 -2.85 19.56
N PHE A 299 -4.10 -2.57 18.32
CA PHE A 299 -5.00 -2.74 17.18
C PHE A 299 -5.72 -4.07 17.37
N PRO A 300 -7.05 -4.12 17.25
CA PRO A 300 -7.81 -5.35 17.49
C PRO A 300 -7.26 -6.58 16.74
N ASN A 301 -6.47 -6.35 15.68
CA ASN A 301 -5.84 -7.34 14.81
C ASN A 301 -4.28 -7.30 14.73
N GLY A 302 -3.56 -6.54 15.57
CA GLY A 302 -2.07 -6.51 15.61
C GLY A 302 -1.37 -5.45 14.74
N ASP A 303 -0.06 -5.60 14.46
CA ASP A 303 0.85 -4.62 13.82
C ASP A 303 0.46 -4.14 12.40
N GLY A 304 -0.59 -4.70 11.81
CA GLY A 304 -0.99 -4.50 10.42
C GLY A 304 -1.53 -3.13 10.04
N ASP A 305 -2.44 -2.59 10.85
CA ASP A 305 -3.07 -1.29 10.56
C ASP A 305 -2.03 -0.15 10.62
N ALA A 306 -1.07 -0.26 11.56
CA ALA A 306 0.08 0.63 11.61
C ALA A 306 0.93 0.51 10.34
N ALA A 307 1.20 -0.71 9.85
CA ALA A 307 1.97 -0.89 8.62
C ALA A 307 1.27 -0.40 7.37
N GLN A 308 -0.05 -0.50 7.28
CA GLN A 308 -0.80 0.14 6.21
C GLN A 308 -0.55 1.65 6.20
N ARG A 309 -0.81 2.34 7.31
CA ARG A 309 -0.61 3.78 7.46
C ARG A 309 0.82 4.19 7.17
N TRP A 310 1.78 3.40 7.65
CA TRP A 310 3.18 3.66 7.40
C TRP A 310 3.56 3.53 5.94
N THR A 311 3.09 2.47 5.28
CA THR A 311 3.39 2.26 3.86
C THR A 311 2.82 3.39 3.03
N GLN A 312 1.61 3.87 3.37
CA GLN A 312 1.02 5.06 2.74
C GLN A 312 1.86 6.32 2.96
N PHE A 313 2.32 6.52 4.20
CA PHE A 313 3.19 7.64 4.53
C PHE A 313 4.53 7.62 3.78
N ALA A 314 5.19 6.46 3.72
CA ALA A 314 6.46 6.30 3.02
C ALA A 314 6.30 6.51 1.51
N TYR A 315 5.24 5.93 0.93
CA TYR A 315 4.90 6.11 -0.48
C TYR A 315 4.63 7.57 -0.80
N MET A 316 3.83 8.29 0.00
CA MET A 316 3.58 9.72 -0.22
C MET A 316 4.84 10.56 -0.12
N ASN A 317 5.72 10.29 0.84
CA ASN A 317 6.99 11.03 0.92
C ASN A 317 7.83 10.81 -0.34
N HIS A 318 7.95 9.57 -0.78
CA HIS A 318 8.68 9.23 -1.99
C HIS A 318 8.09 9.92 -3.22
N LYS A 319 6.76 9.86 -3.39
CA LYS A 319 6.03 10.47 -4.51
C LYS A 319 6.18 11.99 -4.56
N LEU A 320 6.17 12.66 -3.41
CA LEU A 320 6.31 14.10 -3.32
C LEU A 320 7.78 14.57 -3.30
N GLY A 321 8.73 13.66 -3.09
CA GLY A 321 10.13 14.00 -2.86
C GLY A 321 10.36 14.78 -1.56
N THR A 322 9.47 14.59 -0.57
CA THR A 322 9.50 15.30 0.72
C THR A 322 10.27 14.52 1.77
N ARG A 323 10.59 15.19 2.88
CA ARG A 323 11.27 14.58 4.03
C ARG A 323 10.49 14.83 5.31
N HIS A 324 9.39 14.11 5.44
CA HIS A 324 8.60 14.03 6.66
C HIS A 324 8.84 12.70 7.38
N PHE A 325 8.41 12.62 8.63
CA PHE A 325 8.64 11.45 9.47
C PHE A 325 7.37 10.84 10.03
N VAL A 326 7.40 9.54 10.31
CA VAL A 326 6.37 8.85 11.08
C VAL A 326 7.02 8.11 12.26
N SER A 327 6.42 8.28 13.43
CA SER A 327 6.94 7.86 14.71
C SER A 327 6.21 6.64 15.26
N THR A 328 6.95 5.69 15.81
CA THR A 328 6.39 4.49 16.43
C THR A 328 7.31 3.94 17.54
N ASP A 329 6.71 3.38 18.60
CA ASP A 329 7.42 2.62 19.64
C ASP A 329 7.79 1.21 19.15
N SER A 330 7.04 0.68 18.18
CA SER A 330 7.16 -0.70 17.68
C SER A 330 7.98 -0.79 16.39
N TYR A 331 8.97 0.09 16.23
CA TYR A 331 9.73 0.27 14.98
C TYR A 331 10.36 -1.01 14.43
N GLN A 332 10.76 -1.96 15.29
CA GLN A 332 11.36 -3.24 14.87
C GLN A 332 10.33 -4.15 14.19
N SER A 333 9.15 -4.31 14.81
CA SER A 333 8.04 -5.10 14.25
C SER A 333 7.53 -4.46 12.96
N MET A 334 7.35 -3.14 13.00
CA MET A 334 6.97 -2.35 11.84
C MET A 334 7.97 -2.54 10.70
N THR A 335 9.27 -2.31 10.93
CA THR A 335 10.34 -2.42 9.91
C THR A 335 10.37 -3.79 9.26
N LYS A 336 10.16 -4.86 10.02
CA LYS A 336 10.02 -6.21 9.47
C LYS A 336 8.76 -6.31 8.60
N LEU A 337 7.65 -5.77 9.05
CA LEU A 337 6.38 -5.81 8.32
C LEU A 337 6.49 -5.05 6.99
N PHE A 338 7.02 -3.82 6.97
CA PHE A 338 7.12 -2.99 5.76
C PHE A 338 7.82 -3.67 4.60
N ASN A 339 8.98 -4.31 4.80
CA ASN A 339 9.69 -4.97 3.70
C ASN A 339 8.90 -6.11 3.03
N HIS A 340 7.81 -6.56 3.65
CA HIS A 340 6.92 -7.60 3.15
C HIS A 340 5.49 -7.10 2.89
N PHE A 341 5.14 -5.89 3.33
CA PHE A 341 3.78 -5.36 3.32
C PHE A 341 3.42 -4.84 1.94
N LEU A 342 2.56 -5.57 1.23
CA LEU A 342 1.88 -5.03 0.07
C LEU A 342 0.61 -4.33 0.56
N VAL A 343 0.49 -3.04 0.28
CA VAL A 343 -0.81 -2.37 0.44
C VAL A 343 -1.52 -2.42 -0.89
N PRO A 344 -2.59 -3.21 -1.03
CA PRO A 344 -3.57 -2.90 -2.05
C PRO A 344 -4.16 -1.54 -1.67
N LEU A 345 -3.91 -0.56 -2.52
CA LEU A 345 -4.59 0.72 -2.45
C LEU A 345 -5.96 0.58 -3.05
N ARG A 346 -6.94 1.21 -2.43
CA ARG A 346 -8.24 1.41 -3.03
C ARG A 346 -8.30 2.83 -3.56
N ASP A 347 -7.99 2.98 -4.83
CA ASP A 347 -8.01 4.25 -5.56
C ASP A 347 -9.44 4.75 -5.72
N TYR A 348 -10.40 3.84 -5.94
CA TYR A 348 -11.80 4.20 -6.14
C TYR A 348 -12.74 3.09 -5.63
N ASN A 349 -13.91 3.48 -5.09
CA ASN A 349 -14.99 2.58 -4.71
C ASN A 349 -16.30 3.11 -5.28
N HIS A 350 -16.97 2.34 -6.12
CA HIS A 350 -18.22 2.78 -6.72
C HIS A 350 -19.09 1.63 -7.21
N ARG A 351 -20.36 1.95 -7.45
CA ARG A 351 -21.30 1.05 -8.10
C ARG A 351 -20.89 0.81 -9.54
N VAL A 352 -21.09 -0.42 -10.03
CA VAL A 352 -21.09 -0.71 -11.46
C VAL A 352 -22.30 0.00 -12.08
N GLU A 353 -22.05 0.77 -13.14
CA GLU A 353 -23.07 1.64 -13.76
C GLU A 353 -23.55 1.08 -15.10
N LYS A 354 -24.82 1.32 -15.41
CA LYS A 354 -25.43 1.04 -16.71
C LYS A 354 -26.32 2.21 -17.14
N PRO A 355 -26.74 2.28 -18.41
CA PRO A 355 -27.76 3.25 -18.83
C PRO A 355 -29.00 3.14 -17.95
N GLY A 356 -29.37 4.25 -17.29
CA GLY A 356 -30.52 4.33 -16.41
C GLY A 356 -30.29 3.96 -14.94
N GLY A 357 -29.06 3.67 -14.52
CA GLY A 357 -28.72 3.57 -13.09
C GLY A 357 -27.65 2.55 -12.74
N THR A 358 -27.81 1.90 -11.59
CA THR A 358 -26.86 0.91 -11.06
C THR A 358 -27.11 -0.48 -11.65
N GLN A 359 -26.04 -1.21 -11.93
CA GLN A 359 -26.11 -2.61 -12.29
C GLN A 359 -26.41 -3.47 -11.06
N ASN A 360 -27.31 -4.45 -11.23
CA ASN A 360 -27.65 -5.41 -10.20
C ASN A 360 -27.32 -6.83 -10.67
N GLY A 361 -26.97 -7.72 -9.74
CA GLY A 361 -26.59 -9.09 -10.06
C GLY A 361 -26.09 -9.88 -8.86
N VAL A 362 -25.75 -11.14 -9.11
CA VAL A 362 -25.11 -12.07 -8.19
C VAL A 362 -24.06 -12.90 -8.94
N ASP A 363 -23.16 -13.55 -8.21
CA ASP A 363 -22.09 -14.38 -8.79
C ASP A 363 -21.24 -13.59 -9.79
N VAL A 364 -20.69 -12.45 -9.36
CA VAL A 364 -19.90 -11.56 -10.22
C VAL A 364 -18.48 -12.11 -10.41
N SER A 365 -17.91 -11.89 -11.60
CA SER A 365 -16.50 -12.16 -11.90
C SER A 365 -15.89 -10.99 -12.68
N VAL A 366 -14.62 -10.70 -12.40
CA VAL A 366 -13.84 -9.63 -13.03
C VAL A 366 -12.64 -10.20 -13.77
N SER A 367 -12.28 -9.59 -14.89
CA SER A 367 -11.00 -9.79 -15.56
C SER A 367 -10.53 -8.49 -16.23
N ILE A 368 -9.22 -8.29 -16.31
CA ILE A 368 -8.57 -7.04 -16.73
C ILE A 368 -7.66 -7.30 -17.91
N THR A 369 -7.66 -6.35 -18.84
CA THR A 369 -6.79 -6.36 -20.02
C THR A 369 -5.61 -5.41 -19.83
N ASP A 370 -4.51 -5.65 -20.56
CA ASP A 370 -3.32 -4.78 -20.54
C ASP A 370 -3.60 -3.32 -20.93
N ASP A 371 -4.66 -3.07 -21.72
CA ASP A 371 -5.11 -1.74 -22.10
C ASP A 371 -6.13 -1.13 -21.11
N ARG A 372 -6.12 -1.60 -19.85
CA ARG A 372 -6.94 -1.09 -18.73
C ARG A 372 -8.45 -1.22 -18.95
N ARG A 373 -8.90 -2.13 -19.80
CA ARG A 373 -10.33 -2.48 -19.89
C ARG A 373 -10.67 -3.57 -18.88
N VAL A 374 -11.84 -3.41 -18.28
CA VAL A 374 -12.40 -4.31 -17.27
C VAL A 374 -13.58 -5.03 -17.89
N VAL A 375 -13.57 -6.36 -17.84
CA VAL A 375 -14.67 -7.23 -18.22
C VAL A 375 -15.32 -7.75 -16.95
N GLU A 376 -16.60 -7.43 -16.79
CA GLU A 376 -17.44 -7.86 -15.70
C GLU A 376 -18.47 -8.86 -16.24
N VAL A 377 -18.66 -9.98 -15.56
CA VAL A 377 -19.75 -10.93 -15.85
C VAL A 377 -20.53 -11.26 -14.58
N HIS A 378 -21.85 -11.42 -14.70
CA HIS A 378 -22.68 -11.82 -13.57
C HIS A 378 -23.93 -12.58 -14.01
N LYS A 379 -24.57 -13.22 -13.04
CA LYS A 379 -25.96 -13.70 -13.15
C LYS A 379 -26.89 -12.58 -12.67
N ALA A 380 -27.99 -12.36 -13.39
CA ALA A 380 -29.01 -11.39 -12.99
C ALA A 380 -29.59 -11.66 -11.59
N GLU A 381 -30.13 -10.60 -10.99
CA GLU A 381 -30.76 -10.62 -9.69
C GLU A 381 -32.06 -11.45 -9.64
N GLY A 382 -32.33 -12.03 -8.48
CA GLY A 382 -33.51 -12.86 -8.23
C GLY A 382 -33.26 -14.37 -8.36
N LEU A 383 -33.95 -15.14 -7.51
CA LEU A 383 -33.73 -16.59 -7.36
C LEU A 383 -33.88 -17.38 -8.67
N PHE A 384 -34.86 -17.02 -9.51
CA PHE A 384 -35.22 -17.76 -10.72
C PHE A 384 -34.72 -17.10 -12.02
N ASN A 385 -34.03 -15.98 -11.91
CA ASN A 385 -33.56 -15.22 -13.05
C ASN A 385 -32.13 -15.65 -13.40
N ASN A 386 -31.99 -16.63 -14.29
CA ASN A 386 -30.68 -17.19 -14.65
C ASN A 386 -30.04 -16.47 -15.83
N ASN A 387 -30.45 -15.24 -16.12
CA ASN A 387 -29.91 -14.47 -17.22
C ASN A 387 -28.43 -14.14 -17.00
N LEU A 388 -27.57 -14.42 -17.98
CA LEU A 388 -26.16 -14.04 -17.94
C LEU A 388 -25.94 -12.70 -18.64
N TRP A 389 -25.19 -11.83 -17.99
CA TRP A 389 -24.87 -10.47 -18.43
C TRP A 389 -23.37 -10.24 -18.40
N TYR A 390 -22.94 -9.27 -19.21
CA TYR A 390 -21.60 -8.74 -19.16
C TYR A 390 -21.62 -7.21 -19.21
N SER A 391 -20.62 -6.60 -18.59
CA SER A 391 -20.32 -5.19 -18.73
C SER A 391 -18.85 -5.01 -19.10
N VAL A 392 -18.55 -3.94 -19.85
CA VAL A 392 -17.17 -3.57 -20.15
C VAL A 392 -16.98 -2.09 -19.90
N GLY A 393 -15.90 -1.77 -19.20
CA GLY A 393 -15.47 -0.39 -18.96
C GLY A 393 -13.97 -0.22 -19.15
N SER A 394 -13.50 1.02 -18.99
CA SER A 394 -12.08 1.36 -19.01
C SER A 394 -11.72 2.16 -17.77
N VAL A 395 -10.62 1.76 -17.10
CA VAL A 395 -10.14 2.43 -15.89
C VAL A 395 -9.36 3.69 -16.25
N ARG A 396 -9.84 4.83 -15.75
CA ARG A 396 -9.19 6.14 -15.89
C ARG A 396 -8.00 6.29 -14.94
N ASP A 397 -7.30 7.42 -15.01
CA ASP A 397 -6.15 7.72 -14.16
C ASP A 397 -6.54 7.99 -12.69
N ASP A 398 -7.80 8.38 -12.44
CA ASP A 398 -8.38 8.59 -11.12
C ASP A 398 -8.96 7.31 -10.49
N GLY A 399 -8.82 6.16 -11.17
CA GLY A 399 -9.37 4.87 -10.75
C GLY A 399 -10.83 4.67 -11.14
N TYR A 400 -11.57 5.68 -11.61
CA TYR A 400 -12.95 5.50 -12.03
C TYR A 400 -13.05 4.60 -13.26
N ILE A 401 -13.93 3.60 -13.22
CA ILE A 401 -14.26 2.77 -14.38
C ILE A 401 -15.36 3.46 -15.17
N GLN A 402 -15.02 3.90 -16.38
CA GLN A 402 -16.03 4.36 -17.34
C GLN A 402 -16.67 3.16 -18.02
N TRP A 403 -17.85 2.78 -17.57
CA TRP A 403 -18.66 1.71 -18.17
C TRP A 403 -19.24 2.15 -19.51
N VAL A 404 -19.06 1.33 -20.54
CA VAL A 404 -19.48 1.61 -21.92
C VAL A 404 -20.54 0.62 -22.39
N THR A 405 -20.41 -0.64 -21.98
CA THR A 405 -21.29 -1.72 -22.43
C THR A 405 -21.94 -2.42 -21.24
N ASN A 406 -23.21 -2.80 -21.41
CA ASN A 406 -23.97 -3.62 -20.47
C ASN A 406 -25.02 -4.40 -21.26
N GLU A 407 -24.78 -5.69 -21.48
CA GLU A 407 -25.57 -6.51 -22.42
C GLU A 407 -25.71 -7.96 -21.96
N ARG A 408 -26.64 -8.68 -22.58
CA ARG A 408 -26.80 -10.13 -22.40
C ARG A 408 -25.69 -10.88 -23.13
N ILE A 409 -25.13 -11.90 -22.48
CA ILE A 409 -24.29 -12.88 -23.16
C ILE A 409 -25.14 -13.62 -24.20
N ASN A 410 -24.79 -13.50 -25.47
CA ASN A 410 -25.66 -13.87 -26.59
C ASN A 410 -24.94 -14.55 -27.79
N PRO A 411 -24.07 -15.55 -27.59
CA PRO A 411 -23.40 -16.23 -28.70
C PRO A 411 -24.40 -16.75 -29.74
N GLY A 412 -24.10 -16.44 -31.01
CA GLY A 412 -24.99 -16.73 -32.14
C GLY A 412 -26.32 -15.93 -32.13
N GLY A 413 -26.38 -14.82 -31.40
CA GLY A 413 -27.56 -13.95 -31.28
C GLY A 413 -28.65 -14.45 -30.32
N GLN A 414 -28.37 -15.49 -29.52
CA GLN A 414 -29.33 -16.06 -28.57
C GLN A 414 -28.87 -15.84 -27.13
N ASN A 415 -29.69 -15.10 -26.36
CA ASN A 415 -29.42 -14.81 -24.96
C ASN A 415 -29.23 -16.09 -24.13
N LYS A 416 -28.17 -16.14 -23.33
CA LYS A 416 -27.80 -17.31 -22.55
C LYS A 416 -28.18 -17.20 -21.09
N ASN A 417 -28.54 -18.35 -20.54
CA ASN A 417 -28.84 -18.52 -19.14
C ASN A 417 -27.81 -19.44 -18.49
N GLY A 418 -27.63 -19.28 -17.19
CA GLY A 418 -26.72 -20.07 -16.38
C GLY A 418 -26.69 -19.59 -14.94
N VAL A 419 -25.96 -20.33 -14.13
CA VAL A 419 -25.66 -19.97 -12.74
C VAL A 419 -24.16 -20.11 -12.50
N GLN A 420 -23.64 -19.40 -11.50
CA GLN A 420 -22.22 -19.45 -11.13
C GLN A 420 -21.29 -19.11 -12.31
N PRO A 421 -21.50 -17.97 -13.01
CA PRO A 421 -20.59 -17.56 -14.06
C PRO A 421 -19.22 -17.15 -13.49
N HIS A 422 -18.18 -17.42 -14.27
CA HIS A 422 -16.83 -16.88 -14.08
C HIS A 422 -16.27 -16.53 -15.45
N SER A 423 -15.39 -15.54 -15.53
CA SER A 423 -14.71 -15.18 -16.79
C SER A 423 -13.22 -14.98 -16.61
N ASP A 424 -12.52 -15.07 -17.73
CA ASP A 424 -11.17 -14.57 -17.85
C ASP A 424 -10.92 -14.04 -19.28
N VAL A 425 -9.94 -13.14 -19.43
CA VAL A 425 -9.58 -12.49 -20.68
C VAL A 425 -8.10 -12.70 -20.98
N THR A 426 -7.79 -12.96 -22.25
CA THR A 426 -6.39 -13.13 -22.68
C THR A 426 -6.15 -12.48 -24.03
N ASN A 427 -4.89 -12.16 -24.32
CA ASN A 427 -4.46 -11.73 -25.64
C ASN A 427 -3.71 -12.86 -26.35
N VAL A 428 -4.31 -13.40 -27.42
CA VAL A 428 -3.68 -14.44 -28.24
C VAL A 428 -3.58 -13.95 -29.67
N GLY A 429 -2.35 -13.71 -30.14
CA GLY A 429 -2.09 -13.25 -31.51
C GLY A 429 -2.67 -11.87 -31.81
N GLY A 430 -2.75 -10.97 -30.82
CA GLY A 430 -3.31 -9.63 -30.97
C GLY A 430 -4.84 -9.56 -30.87
N GLN A 431 -5.50 -10.69 -30.60
CA GLN A 431 -6.93 -10.75 -30.35
C GLN A 431 -7.19 -10.90 -28.86
N GLN A 432 -8.01 -10.00 -28.31
CA GLN A 432 -8.49 -10.15 -26.95
C GLN A 432 -9.68 -11.12 -26.92
N ILE A 433 -9.46 -12.28 -26.31
CA ILE A 433 -10.42 -13.37 -26.20
C ILE A 433 -10.98 -13.36 -24.80
N VAL A 434 -12.31 -13.37 -24.69
CA VAL A 434 -13.02 -13.51 -23.42
C VAL A 434 -13.62 -14.89 -23.37
N VAL A 435 -13.37 -15.61 -22.28
CA VAL A 435 -14.05 -16.87 -21.98
C VAL A 435 -14.89 -16.69 -20.74
N GLN A 436 -16.18 -16.99 -20.84
CA GLN A 436 -17.08 -17.04 -19.69
C GLN A 436 -17.59 -18.47 -19.52
N VAL A 437 -17.38 -19.06 -18.35
CA VAL A 437 -17.86 -20.40 -17.99
C VAL A 437 -19.03 -20.32 -17.02
N ASN A 438 -19.97 -21.26 -17.08
CA ASN A 438 -21.08 -21.35 -16.14
C ASN A 438 -21.59 -22.78 -15.98
N LYS A 439 -22.36 -23.00 -14.92
CA LYS A 439 -23.23 -24.17 -14.80
C LYS A 439 -24.56 -23.91 -15.51
N THR A 440 -25.13 -24.94 -16.11
CA THR A 440 -26.46 -24.91 -16.74
C THR A 440 -27.53 -24.39 -15.77
N ASP A 441 -28.54 -23.71 -16.30
CA ASP A 441 -29.74 -23.34 -15.56
C ASP A 441 -30.66 -24.56 -15.32
N GLY A 442 -31.37 -24.58 -14.18
CA GLY A 442 -32.32 -25.64 -13.83
C GLY A 442 -31.74 -26.80 -13.00
N THR A 443 -32.27 -28.01 -13.19
CA THR A 443 -31.91 -29.22 -12.39
C THR A 443 -30.67 -29.96 -12.89
N GLY A 444 -30.09 -29.53 -14.01
CA GLY A 444 -28.88 -30.13 -14.57
C GLY A 444 -27.60 -29.70 -13.86
N SER A 445 -26.51 -30.41 -14.14
CA SER A 445 -25.16 -30.09 -13.64
C SER A 445 -24.13 -29.82 -14.73
N GLY A 446 -24.56 -29.72 -15.99
CA GLY A 446 -23.65 -29.52 -17.12
C GLY A 446 -22.91 -28.18 -17.07
N LEU A 447 -21.63 -28.20 -17.38
CA LEU A 447 -20.80 -26.99 -17.49
C LEU A 447 -20.70 -26.51 -18.95
N TRP A 448 -20.67 -25.20 -19.13
CA TRP A 448 -20.67 -24.53 -20.43
C TRP A 448 -19.60 -23.44 -20.49
N ALA A 449 -19.11 -23.16 -21.69
CA ALA A 449 -18.20 -22.06 -22.00
C ALA A 449 -18.77 -21.22 -23.15
N ASN A 450 -18.85 -19.91 -22.96
CA ASN A 450 -19.11 -18.92 -24.00
C ASN A 450 -17.78 -18.26 -24.34
N ILE A 451 -17.45 -18.18 -25.63
CA ILE A 451 -16.16 -17.65 -26.08
C ILE A 451 -16.43 -16.53 -27.07
N GLY A 452 -15.83 -15.38 -26.82
CA GLY A 452 -16.04 -14.16 -27.60
C GLY A 452 -14.76 -13.39 -27.84
N ARG A 453 -14.86 -12.41 -28.72
CA ARG A 453 -13.81 -11.41 -28.97
C ARG A 453 -14.20 -10.09 -28.32
N LEU A 454 -13.30 -9.53 -27.51
CA LEU A 454 -13.46 -8.17 -27.00
C LEU A 454 -13.05 -7.16 -28.08
N GLU A 455 -14.03 -6.41 -28.57
CA GLU A 455 -13.89 -5.49 -29.69
C GLU A 455 -13.32 -4.12 -29.25
N PRO A 456 -12.75 -3.31 -30.16
CA PRO A 456 -12.19 -2.00 -29.83
C PRO A 456 -13.19 -0.99 -29.25
N ASN A 457 -14.49 -1.18 -29.48
CA ASN A 457 -15.57 -0.34 -28.94
C ASN A 457 -16.06 -0.78 -27.56
N SER A 458 -15.31 -1.66 -26.88
CA SER A 458 -15.65 -2.25 -25.58
C SER A 458 -16.92 -3.12 -25.58
N THR A 459 -17.34 -3.67 -26.73
CA THR A 459 -18.37 -4.73 -26.78
C THR A 459 -17.73 -6.10 -26.91
N ILE A 460 -18.44 -7.17 -26.52
CA ILE A 460 -17.98 -8.54 -26.75
C ILE A 460 -18.81 -9.16 -27.87
N THR A 461 -18.16 -9.52 -28.97
CA THR A 461 -18.76 -10.38 -29.99
C THR A 461 -18.69 -11.82 -29.51
N TRP A 462 -19.78 -12.34 -28.95
CA TRP A 462 -19.89 -13.74 -28.54
C TRP A 462 -20.08 -14.67 -29.74
N ILE A 463 -19.19 -15.66 -29.90
CA ILE A 463 -19.10 -16.46 -31.13
C ILE A 463 -19.57 -17.90 -30.90
N THR A 464 -19.09 -18.54 -29.83
CA THR A 464 -19.45 -19.94 -29.52
C THR A 464 -20.08 -20.07 -28.14
N ASN A 465 -20.83 -21.16 -27.98
CA ASN A 465 -21.39 -21.64 -26.73
C ASN A 465 -21.21 -23.16 -26.70
N GLU A 466 -20.24 -23.61 -25.94
CA GLU A 466 -19.77 -24.99 -25.93
C GLU A 466 -20.13 -25.67 -24.62
N ARG A 467 -20.73 -26.86 -24.71
CA ARG A 467 -20.87 -27.72 -23.54
C ARG A 467 -19.52 -28.37 -23.28
N ILE A 468 -18.93 -28.09 -22.12
CA ILE A 468 -17.57 -28.54 -21.80
C ILE A 468 -17.54 -30.07 -21.76
N ALA A 469 -16.68 -30.68 -22.57
CA ALA A 469 -16.59 -32.12 -22.71
C ALA A 469 -15.15 -32.56 -22.97
N ILE A 470 -14.79 -33.72 -22.42
CA ILE A 470 -13.53 -34.43 -22.70
C ILE A 470 -13.87 -35.84 -23.16
N GLY A 471 -13.25 -36.28 -24.26
CA GLY A 471 -13.51 -37.61 -24.84
C GLY A 471 -14.98 -37.84 -25.22
N GLY A 472 -15.71 -36.78 -25.57
CA GLY A 472 -17.15 -36.83 -25.88
C GLY A 472 -18.08 -36.90 -24.67
N SER A 473 -17.54 -37.03 -23.45
CA SER A 473 -18.34 -37.04 -22.22
C SER A 473 -18.52 -35.64 -21.67
N HIS A 474 -19.77 -35.24 -21.44
CA HIS A 474 -20.07 -33.93 -20.89
C HIS A 474 -19.61 -33.79 -19.44
N THR A 475 -19.04 -32.63 -19.13
CA THR A 475 -18.60 -32.30 -17.79
C THR A 475 -19.79 -31.84 -16.97
N SER A 476 -19.91 -32.42 -15.78
CA SER A 476 -20.89 -32.02 -14.78
C SER A 476 -20.19 -31.56 -13.50
N GLY A 477 -20.71 -30.50 -12.89
CA GLY A 477 -20.19 -29.97 -11.65
C GLY A 477 -20.88 -28.70 -11.17
N ASP A 478 -20.25 -28.07 -10.19
CA ASP A 478 -20.64 -26.81 -9.57
C ASP A 478 -19.43 -25.87 -9.47
N TRP A 479 -19.66 -24.57 -9.40
CA TRP A 479 -18.64 -23.53 -9.24
C TRP A 479 -17.50 -23.64 -10.26
N PRO A 480 -17.79 -23.56 -11.58
CA PRO A 480 -16.75 -23.52 -12.59
C PRO A 480 -16.00 -22.18 -12.55
N HIS A 481 -14.71 -22.21 -12.30
CA HIS A 481 -13.81 -21.06 -12.35
C HIS A 481 -12.70 -21.32 -13.36
N ILE A 482 -12.35 -20.32 -14.15
CA ILE A 482 -11.41 -20.44 -15.26
C ILE A 482 -10.29 -19.42 -15.12
N ALA A 483 -9.05 -19.85 -15.38
CA ALA A 483 -7.90 -18.99 -15.54
C ALA A 483 -7.12 -19.33 -16.82
N ILE A 484 -6.57 -18.32 -17.47
CA ILE A 484 -6.00 -18.38 -18.81
C ILE A 484 -4.64 -17.69 -18.80
N ASP A 485 -3.64 -18.36 -19.36
CA ASP A 485 -2.30 -17.79 -19.56
C ASP A 485 -1.84 -18.07 -21.00
N GLY A 486 -1.82 -17.01 -21.81
CA GLY A 486 -1.70 -17.10 -23.26
C GLY A 486 -2.84 -17.92 -23.87
N ASP A 487 -2.51 -19.00 -24.60
CA ASP A 487 -3.50 -19.89 -25.20
C ASP A 487 -3.94 -21.05 -24.28
N ARG A 488 -3.42 -21.11 -23.05
CA ARG A 488 -3.66 -22.24 -22.12
C ARG A 488 -4.76 -21.88 -21.14
N ALA A 489 -5.74 -22.78 -20.98
CA ALA A 489 -6.85 -22.61 -20.05
C ALA A 489 -6.86 -23.70 -18.98
N VAL A 490 -7.10 -23.29 -17.73
CA VAL A 490 -7.34 -24.18 -16.58
C VAL A 490 -8.75 -23.89 -16.07
N LEU A 491 -9.60 -24.92 -16.07
CA LEU A 491 -10.93 -24.88 -15.44
C LEU A 491 -10.86 -25.66 -14.14
N VAL A 492 -11.27 -25.05 -13.03
CA VAL A 492 -11.49 -25.72 -11.75
C VAL A 492 -12.97 -25.75 -11.44
N TYR A 493 -13.45 -26.87 -10.88
CA TYR A 493 -14.85 -27.04 -10.52
C TYR A 493 -15.03 -28.08 -9.43
N LEU A 494 -16.23 -28.13 -8.84
CA LEU A 494 -16.62 -29.15 -7.87
C LEU A 494 -17.43 -30.26 -8.52
N ASN A 495 -17.14 -31.52 -8.17
CA ASN A 495 -18.00 -32.65 -8.48
C ASN A 495 -17.99 -33.63 -7.30
N GLY A 496 -19.19 -33.94 -6.78
CA GLY A 496 -19.33 -34.81 -5.60
C GLY A 496 -18.60 -34.26 -4.35
N GLY A 497 -18.49 -32.94 -4.20
CA GLY A 497 -17.79 -32.27 -3.11
C GLY A 497 -16.26 -32.25 -3.22
N LYS A 498 -15.71 -32.79 -4.32
CA LYS A 498 -14.26 -32.80 -4.58
C LYS A 498 -13.86 -31.74 -5.60
N LEU A 499 -12.62 -31.29 -5.49
CA LEU A 499 -11.99 -30.40 -6.46
C LEU A 499 -11.55 -31.19 -7.70
N HIS A 500 -12.00 -30.72 -8.86
CA HIS A 500 -11.65 -31.25 -10.17
C HIS A 500 -11.05 -30.16 -11.04
N TYR A 501 -10.30 -30.59 -12.05
CA TYR A 501 -9.79 -29.68 -13.07
C TYR A 501 -9.96 -30.25 -14.47
N HIS A 502 -10.05 -29.34 -15.44
CA HIS A 502 -9.73 -29.59 -16.84
C HIS A 502 -8.65 -28.64 -17.30
N THR A 503 -7.86 -29.08 -18.28
CA THR A 503 -6.97 -28.18 -19.03
C THR A 503 -7.26 -28.24 -20.51
N GLY A 504 -7.10 -27.10 -21.17
CA GLY A 504 -7.35 -26.97 -22.59
C GLY A 504 -6.49 -25.90 -23.25
N ARG A 505 -6.60 -25.84 -24.57
CA ARG A 505 -6.01 -24.76 -25.37
C ARG A 505 -7.07 -24.03 -26.16
N ILE A 506 -7.00 -22.70 -26.14
CA ILE A 506 -7.87 -21.79 -26.87
C ILE A 506 -7.46 -21.80 -28.34
N ASN A 507 -8.44 -22.00 -29.23
CA ASN A 507 -8.27 -21.82 -30.66
C ASN A 507 -8.99 -20.54 -31.09
N THR A 508 -8.21 -19.53 -31.44
CA THR A 508 -8.71 -18.20 -31.85
C THR A 508 -9.33 -18.17 -33.24
N SER A 509 -9.08 -19.19 -34.08
CA SER A 509 -9.63 -19.24 -35.43
C SER A 509 -11.11 -19.62 -35.44
N ASN A 510 -11.52 -20.45 -34.48
CA ASN A 510 -12.91 -20.93 -34.37
C ASN A 510 -13.56 -20.61 -33.02
N TYR A 511 -12.86 -19.89 -32.13
CA TYR A 511 -13.33 -19.52 -30.79
C TYR A 511 -13.80 -20.74 -29.99
N SER A 512 -12.96 -21.77 -29.91
CA SER A 512 -13.23 -23.00 -29.16
C SER A 512 -12.14 -23.27 -28.13
N ILE A 513 -12.43 -24.12 -27.14
CA ILE A 513 -11.39 -24.67 -26.26
C ILE A 513 -11.25 -26.16 -26.52
N THR A 514 -10.07 -26.58 -26.93
CA THR A 514 -9.73 -28.01 -27.02
C THR A 514 -9.31 -28.52 -25.65
N TRP A 515 -10.27 -29.08 -24.91
CA TRP A 515 -10.03 -29.72 -23.61
C TRP A 515 -9.31 -31.05 -23.79
N SER A 516 -8.21 -31.26 -23.05
CA SER A 516 -7.25 -32.33 -23.30
C SER A 516 -6.95 -33.20 -22.07
N ASN A 517 -6.97 -32.63 -20.87
CA ASN A 517 -6.72 -33.38 -19.64
C ASN A 517 -7.78 -33.07 -18.60
N SER A 518 -8.06 -34.05 -17.75
CA SER A 518 -8.95 -33.93 -16.60
C SER A 518 -8.40 -34.70 -15.40
N GLY A 519 -8.81 -34.30 -14.21
CA GLY A 519 -8.45 -35.04 -13.00
C GLY A 519 -9.07 -34.46 -11.74
N THR A 520 -8.68 -35.02 -10.60
CA THR A 520 -8.92 -34.43 -9.28
C THR A 520 -7.71 -33.61 -8.86
N ILE A 521 -7.96 -32.59 -8.04
CA ILE A 521 -6.92 -31.77 -7.41
C ILE A 521 -6.58 -32.42 -6.07
N ASN A 522 -5.47 -33.17 -6.00
CA ASN A 522 -5.02 -33.89 -4.81
C ASN A 522 -6.10 -34.74 -4.09
N ASN A 523 -7.16 -35.16 -4.80
CA ASN A 523 -8.35 -35.80 -4.22
C ASN A 523 -9.01 -35.04 -3.05
N GLN A 524 -8.80 -33.73 -3.00
CA GLN A 524 -9.28 -32.88 -1.91
C GLN A 524 -10.78 -32.64 -2.00
N ASN A 525 -11.40 -32.52 -0.84
CA ASN A 525 -12.72 -31.91 -0.73
C ASN A 525 -12.57 -30.39 -0.84
N GLY A 526 -13.64 -29.73 -1.25
CA GLY A 526 -13.65 -28.28 -1.27
C GLY A 526 -15.01 -27.70 -1.55
N GLU A 527 -15.11 -26.41 -1.29
CA GLU A 527 -16.25 -25.55 -1.57
C GLU A 527 -15.73 -24.24 -2.16
N ARG A 528 -16.47 -23.67 -3.10
CA ARG A 528 -16.22 -22.34 -3.67
C ARG A 528 -14.76 -22.15 -4.14
N PRO A 529 -14.27 -23.00 -5.07
CA PRO A 529 -12.93 -22.83 -5.57
C PRO A 529 -12.83 -21.58 -6.45
N ASP A 530 -11.66 -20.97 -6.44
CA ASP A 530 -11.21 -20.03 -7.46
C ASP A 530 -9.78 -20.39 -7.92
N VAL A 531 -9.38 -19.92 -9.09
CA VAL A 531 -8.10 -20.28 -9.71
C VAL A 531 -7.43 -19.09 -10.35
N ALA A 532 -6.13 -18.95 -10.13
CA ALA A 532 -5.24 -18.07 -10.87
C ALA A 532 -4.17 -18.87 -11.62
N PHE A 533 -3.78 -18.39 -12.80
CA PHE A 533 -2.79 -19.05 -13.65
C PHE A 533 -1.84 -18.03 -14.30
N GLN A 534 -0.55 -18.15 -14.04
CA GLN A 534 0.48 -17.29 -14.62
C GLN A 534 1.80 -18.05 -14.78
N ASP A 535 2.45 -17.90 -15.94
CA ASP A 535 3.78 -18.45 -16.22
C ASP A 535 3.91 -19.96 -15.93
N GLY A 536 2.84 -20.71 -16.19
CA GLY A 536 2.81 -22.15 -15.89
C GLY A 536 2.57 -22.51 -14.41
N ARG A 537 2.45 -21.54 -13.51
CA ARG A 537 2.11 -21.72 -12.09
C ARG A 537 0.62 -21.51 -11.87
N ILE A 538 0.01 -22.45 -11.18
CA ILE A 538 -1.43 -22.47 -10.90
C ILE A 538 -1.60 -22.39 -9.40
N VAL A 539 -2.49 -21.51 -8.94
CA VAL A 539 -2.93 -21.44 -7.54
C VAL A 539 -4.43 -21.63 -7.53
N VAL A 540 -4.90 -22.63 -6.78
CA VAL A 540 -6.32 -22.86 -6.53
C VAL A 540 -6.58 -22.56 -5.06
N VAL A 541 -7.52 -21.66 -4.81
CA VAL A 541 -8.01 -21.34 -3.46
C VAL A 541 -9.39 -21.92 -3.27
N TYR A 542 -9.70 -22.38 -2.06
CA TYR A 542 -10.98 -23.04 -1.77
C TYR A 542 -11.26 -23.06 -0.28
N ARG A 543 -12.50 -23.37 0.08
CA ARG A 543 -12.92 -23.59 1.46
C ARG A 543 -13.05 -25.08 1.77
N ASP A 544 -12.59 -25.52 2.93
CA ASP A 544 -12.86 -26.87 3.45
C ASP A 544 -13.21 -26.79 4.93
N GLY A 545 -14.41 -27.25 5.30
CA GLY A 545 -14.88 -27.26 6.68
C GLY A 545 -14.95 -25.88 7.36
N GLY A 546 -15.05 -24.78 6.60
CA GLY A 546 -14.97 -23.42 7.15
C GLY A 546 -13.66 -22.69 6.86
N ARG A 547 -12.58 -23.44 6.68
CA ARG A 547 -11.23 -22.91 6.58
C ARG A 547 -10.85 -22.57 5.15
N LEU A 548 -10.09 -21.50 4.98
CA LEU A 548 -9.48 -21.13 3.71
C LEU A 548 -8.24 -21.99 3.46
N ASN A 549 -8.17 -22.59 2.28
CA ASN A 549 -7.09 -23.49 1.87
C ASN A 549 -6.63 -23.17 0.45
N TYR A 550 -5.40 -23.56 0.15
CA TYR A 550 -4.83 -23.44 -1.18
C TYR A 550 -4.23 -24.77 -1.65
N THR A 551 -4.15 -24.93 -2.96
CA THR A 551 -3.35 -25.94 -3.63
C THR A 551 -2.62 -25.31 -4.81
N THR A 552 -1.33 -25.59 -4.95
CA THR A 552 -0.50 -25.12 -6.06
C THR A 552 -0.24 -26.22 -7.08
N GLY A 553 -0.15 -25.84 -8.35
CA GLY A 553 0.13 -26.76 -9.45
C GLY A 553 1.06 -26.16 -10.50
N THR A 554 1.74 -27.02 -11.25
CA THR A 554 2.55 -26.63 -12.40
C THR A 554 1.97 -27.24 -13.67
N TRP A 555 1.79 -26.41 -14.69
CA TRP A 555 1.41 -26.85 -16.02
C TRP A 555 2.55 -27.66 -16.66
N GLY A 556 2.28 -28.92 -16.97
CA GLY A 556 3.21 -29.85 -17.62
C GLY A 556 3.24 -29.73 -19.15
N GLN A 557 4.24 -30.33 -19.78
CA GLN A 557 4.46 -30.24 -21.22
C GLN A 557 3.27 -30.72 -22.07
N ASN A 558 2.54 -31.74 -21.57
CA ASN A 558 1.39 -32.33 -22.27
C ASN A 558 0.04 -31.71 -21.84
N GLY A 559 0.07 -30.61 -21.10
CA GLY A 559 -1.12 -29.96 -20.56
C GLY A 559 -1.68 -30.59 -19.29
N ASN A 560 -1.08 -31.68 -18.78
CA ASN A 560 -1.40 -32.20 -17.46
C ASN A 560 -0.91 -31.24 -16.37
N ILE A 561 -1.56 -31.23 -15.20
CA ILE A 561 -1.10 -30.44 -14.04
C ILE A 561 -0.38 -31.37 -13.07
N THR A 562 0.81 -30.98 -12.64
CA THR A 562 1.47 -31.56 -11.47
C THR A 562 1.07 -30.74 -10.24
N TRP A 563 0.21 -31.29 -9.39
CA TRP A 563 -0.16 -30.67 -8.12
C TRP A 563 0.96 -30.84 -7.09
N ASN A 564 1.43 -29.74 -6.49
CA ASN A 564 2.70 -29.69 -5.77
C ASN A 564 2.52 -29.59 -4.25
N ALA A 565 1.78 -28.58 -3.78
CA ALA A 565 1.61 -28.31 -2.36
C ALA A 565 0.15 -27.96 -2.06
N SER A 566 -0.27 -28.27 -0.83
CA SER A 566 -1.59 -27.90 -0.32
C SER A 566 -1.48 -27.51 1.15
N GLY A 567 -2.24 -26.52 1.59
CA GLY A 567 -2.21 -26.08 2.99
C GLY A 567 -3.30 -25.09 3.34
N SER A 568 -3.42 -24.78 4.64
CA SER A 568 -4.32 -23.72 5.11
C SER A 568 -3.71 -22.33 4.88
N MET A 569 -4.55 -21.34 4.62
CA MET A 569 -4.14 -19.93 4.56
C MET A 569 -3.99 -19.35 5.96
N GLY A 570 -2.90 -19.66 6.65
CA GLY A 570 -2.66 -19.19 8.02
C GLY A 570 -3.68 -19.68 9.06
N GLY A 571 -4.40 -20.76 8.76
CA GLY A 571 -5.44 -21.31 9.64
C GLY A 571 -6.73 -20.48 9.70
N GLN A 572 -6.95 -19.56 8.76
CA GLN A 572 -8.10 -18.66 8.73
C GLN A 572 -9.40 -19.34 8.28
N ASP A 573 -10.52 -18.72 8.66
CA ASP A 573 -11.86 -19.05 8.19
C ASP A 573 -12.39 -17.94 7.28
N GLY A 574 -13.23 -18.31 6.32
CA GLY A 574 -13.81 -17.37 5.37
C GLY A 574 -14.82 -18.03 4.45
N LYS A 575 -15.36 -17.23 3.53
CA LYS A 575 -16.31 -17.66 2.50
C LYS A 575 -15.91 -17.06 1.17
N ASP A 576 -16.17 -17.82 0.10
CA ASP A 576 -16.02 -17.38 -1.29
C ASP A 576 -14.65 -16.73 -1.58
N PRO A 577 -13.54 -17.48 -1.44
CA PRO A 577 -12.21 -16.98 -1.74
C PRO A 577 -12.03 -16.71 -3.24
N ALA A 578 -11.29 -15.65 -3.58
CA ALA A 578 -10.87 -15.32 -4.94
C ALA A 578 -9.40 -14.92 -4.97
N VAL A 579 -8.65 -15.26 -6.01
CA VAL A 579 -7.19 -15.13 -6.03
C VAL A 579 -6.65 -14.53 -7.33
N ALA A 580 -5.63 -13.69 -7.22
CA ALA A 580 -4.87 -13.16 -8.34
C ALA A 580 -3.36 -13.17 -8.04
N PHE A 581 -2.55 -13.31 -9.08
CA PHE A 581 -1.10 -13.11 -8.96
C PHE A 581 -0.77 -11.63 -8.83
N ILE A 582 0.20 -11.29 -7.99
CA ILE A 582 0.81 -9.97 -7.92
C ILE A 582 2.27 -10.11 -8.35
N GLY A 583 2.54 -9.82 -9.62
CA GLY A 583 3.87 -10.02 -10.19
C GLY A 583 4.24 -11.50 -10.25
N THR A 584 5.50 -11.84 -9.99
CA THR A 584 6.02 -13.22 -10.15
C THR A 584 6.23 -13.98 -8.84
N ASP A 585 6.15 -13.29 -7.71
CA ASP A 585 6.59 -13.78 -6.40
C ASP A 585 5.53 -13.60 -5.30
N LYS A 586 4.37 -13.01 -5.60
CA LYS A 586 3.29 -12.79 -4.64
C LYS A 586 1.92 -13.07 -5.25
N ILE A 587 0.94 -13.22 -4.37
CA ILE A 587 -0.48 -13.33 -4.70
C ILE A 587 -1.31 -12.48 -3.72
N ILE A 588 -2.50 -12.08 -4.17
CA ILE A 588 -3.57 -11.57 -3.32
C ILE A 588 -4.74 -12.53 -3.36
N GLU A 589 -5.33 -12.75 -2.20
CA GLU A 589 -6.60 -13.45 -2.07
C GLU A 589 -7.61 -12.52 -1.41
N LEU A 590 -8.86 -12.52 -1.87
CA LEU A 590 -9.98 -11.86 -1.22
C LEU A 590 -10.96 -12.91 -0.73
N HIS A 591 -11.57 -12.70 0.44
CA HIS A 591 -12.68 -13.52 0.91
C HIS A 591 -13.72 -12.70 1.67
N THR A 592 -14.92 -13.24 1.77
CA THR A 592 -15.96 -12.73 2.67
C THR A 592 -15.74 -13.29 4.08
N SER A 593 -15.77 -12.43 5.09
CA SER A 593 -15.72 -12.84 6.49
C SER A 593 -16.82 -13.84 6.83
N GLN A 594 -16.46 -14.87 7.57
CA GLN A 594 -17.38 -15.87 8.09
C GLN A 594 -18.43 -15.28 9.04
N ASN A 595 -18.11 -14.19 9.76
CA ASN A 595 -18.93 -13.62 10.84
C ASN A 595 -19.51 -12.25 10.54
N THR A 596 -18.75 -11.37 9.88
CA THR A 596 -19.16 -9.97 9.71
C THR A 596 -19.71 -9.67 8.33
N GLY A 597 -19.43 -10.53 7.34
CA GLY A 597 -19.75 -10.30 5.95
C GLY A 597 -18.84 -9.30 5.23
N LEU A 598 -17.92 -8.62 5.93
CA LEU A 598 -16.92 -7.74 5.34
C LEU A 598 -16.04 -8.51 4.34
N ILE A 599 -15.45 -7.81 3.37
CA ILE A 599 -14.44 -8.39 2.48
C ILE A 599 -13.08 -8.21 3.14
N TRP A 600 -12.30 -9.28 3.17
CA TRP A 600 -10.95 -9.34 3.69
C TRP A 600 -10.00 -9.70 2.57
N TYR A 601 -8.73 -9.33 2.72
CA TYR A 601 -7.67 -9.74 1.82
C TYR A 601 -6.52 -10.38 2.56
N ASN A 602 -5.92 -11.37 1.89
CA ASN A 602 -4.67 -11.98 2.26
C ASN A 602 -3.59 -11.68 1.21
N ILE A 603 -2.35 -11.57 1.67
CA ILE A 603 -1.18 -11.56 0.78
C ILE A 603 -0.35 -12.82 1.06
N GLY A 604 0.00 -13.52 -0.01
CA GLY A 604 0.86 -14.69 0.03
C GLY A 604 2.17 -14.43 -0.70
N GLU A 605 3.30 -14.78 -0.08
CA GLU A 605 4.59 -14.86 -0.78
C GLU A 605 4.78 -16.26 -1.37
N LEU A 606 5.17 -16.30 -2.64
CA LEU A 606 5.39 -17.52 -3.39
C LEU A 606 6.77 -18.10 -3.07
N GLU A 607 6.86 -18.82 -1.95
CA GLU A 607 7.97 -19.71 -1.61
C GLU A 607 7.81 -21.05 -2.36
N TRP A 608 7.78 -20.97 -3.69
CA TRP A 608 7.28 -22.03 -4.57
C TRP A 608 7.90 -23.41 -4.26
N PRO A 609 7.08 -24.48 -4.13
CA PRO A 609 5.64 -24.54 -4.41
C PRO A 609 4.72 -24.14 -3.25
N ASN A 610 5.26 -23.74 -2.11
CA ASN A 610 4.46 -23.31 -0.96
C ASN A 610 4.09 -21.83 -1.07
N ILE A 611 3.09 -21.44 -0.28
CA ILE A 611 2.69 -20.04 -0.13
C ILE A 611 2.81 -19.69 1.35
N ARG A 612 3.63 -18.68 1.65
CA ARG A 612 3.73 -18.10 2.98
C ARG A 612 2.73 -16.95 3.09
N TRP A 613 1.62 -17.21 3.78
CA TRP A 613 0.59 -16.22 4.03
C TRP A 613 1.02 -15.28 5.15
N ILE A 614 1.05 -13.98 4.85
CA ILE A 614 1.70 -12.97 5.72
C ILE A 614 0.75 -11.91 6.25
N HIS A 615 -0.44 -11.76 5.65
CA HIS A 615 -1.37 -10.68 5.95
C HIS A 615 -2.81 -11.16 5.91
N ASN A 616 -3.67 -10.57 6.74
CA ASN A 616 -5.13 -10.75 6.71
C ASN A 616 -5.83 -9.50 7.26
N TYR A 617 -6.40 -8.68 6.38
CA TYR A 617 -7.00 -7.40 6.78
C TYR A 617 -8.34 -7.18 6.08
N VAL A 618 -9.15 -6.29 6.66
CA VAL A 618 -10.38 -5.84 6.02
C VAL A 618 -10.02 -5.02 4.78
N TRP A 619 -10.61 -5.40 3.64
CA TRP A 619 -10.52 -4.74 2.36
C TRP A 619 -11.68 -3.77 2.13
N ASP A 620 -12.91 -4.23 2.37
CA ASP A 620 -14.11 -3.46 2.14
C ASP A 620 -15.25 -3.82 3.10
N SER A 621 -16.11 -2.83 3.35
CA SER A 621 -17.39 -2.99 4.02
C SER A 621 -18.46 -3.74 3.22
N GLY A 622 -18.22 -3.99 1.93
CA GLY A 622 -19.12 -4.62 0.98
C GLY A 622 -19.61 -5.98 1.45
N VAL A 623 -20.73 -5.99 2.17
CA VAL A 623 -21.24 -7.23 2.75
C VAL A 623 -21.75 -8.17 1.66
N SER A 624 -21.30 -9.43 1.67
CA SER A 624 -22.01 -10.57 1.06
C SER A 624 -22.32 -10.51 -0.46
N SER A 625 -21.33 -10.81 -1.29
CA SER A 625 -21.18 -12.17 -1.86
C SER A 625 -20.00 -12.24 -2.82
N ARG A 626 -19.23 -13.34 -2.77
CA ARG A 626 -18.30 -13.79 -3.82
C ARG A 626 -17.51 -12.65 -4.46
N PRO A 627 -16.57 -12.04 -3.71
CA PRO A 627 -15.64 -11.12 -4.34
C PRO A 627 -14.96 -11.84 -5.50
N SER A 628 -14.66 -11.09 -6.55
CA SER A 628 -13.76 -11.52 -7.61
C SER A 628 -12.68 -10.46 -7.73
N VAL A 629 -11.46 -10.89 -7.96
CA VAL A 629 -10.29 -10.01 -8.02
C VAL A 629 -9.44 -10.38 -9.22
N ASP A 630 -8.90 -9.37 -9.87
CA ASP A 630 -7.87 -9.54 -10.88
C ASP A 630 -6.81 -8.43 -10.75
N TYR A 631 -5.61 -8.70 -11.22
CA TYR A 631 -4.47 -7.79 -11.16
C TYR A 631 -3.66 -7.81 -12.45
N ASN A 632 -3.44 -6.62 -13.01
CA ASN A 632 -2.57 -6.43 -14.16
C ASN A 632 -1.23 -5.82 -13.76
N ALA A 633 -0.16 -6.62 -13.82
CA ALA A 633 1.19 -6.19 -13.44
C ALA A 633 1.78 -5.09 -14.35
N ALA A 634 1.41 -5.06 -15.63
CA ALA A 634 1.94 -4.07 -16.58
C ALA A 634 1.44 -2.65 -16.26
N THR A 635 0.23 -2.53 -15.73
CA THR A 635 -0.41 -1.26 -15.39
C THR A 635 -0.52 -1.00 -13.89
N ASN A 636 -0.04 -1.93 -13.05
CA ASN A 636 -0.19 -1.94 -11.59
C ASN A 636 -1.66 -1.68 -11.17
N LEU A 637 -2.59 -2.33 -11.85
CA LEU A 637 -4.03 -2.15 -11.66
C LEU A 637 -4.63 -3.39 -11.00
N LEU A 638 -5.15 -3.23 -9.80
CA LEU A 638 -6.01 -4.18 -9.09
C LEU A 638 -7.47 -3.78 -9.32
N VAL A 639 -8.33 -4.73 -9.64
CA VAL A 639 -9.79 -4.51 -9.61
C VAL A 639 -10.43 -5.63 -8.81
N ASP A 640 -11.29 -5.25 -7.88
CA ASP A 640 -12.27 -6.16 -7.31
C ASP A 640 -13.67 -5.83 -7.80
N LEU A 641 -14.53 -6.85 -7.78
CA LEU A 641 -15.96 -6.71 -7.95
C LEU A 641 -16.67 -7.54 -6.89
N HIS A 642 -17.74 -6.98 -6.33
CA HIS A 642 -18.54 -7.63 -5.30
C HIS A 642 -19.98 -7.12 -5.30
N LYS A 643 -20.87 -7.82 -4.57
CA LYS A 643 -22.25 -7.38 -4.36
C LYS A 643 -22.38 -6.58 -3.06
N SER A 644 -23.26 -5.59 -3.06
CA SER A 644 -23.72 -4.87 -1.87
C SER A 644 -24.35 -5.79 -0.82
N GLY A 645 -24.15 -5.44 0.46
CA GLY A 645 -24.76 -6.09 1.61
C GLY A 645 -26.26 -5.96 1.72
N MET A 646 -26.79 -4.88 1.17
CA MET A 646 -28.15 -4.44 1.45
C MET A 646 -29.10 -4.72 0.29
N ASN A 647 -28.57 -4.95 -0.91
CA ASN A 647 -29.34 -5.16 -2.15
C ASN A 647 -28.48 -5.84 -3.22
N ASP A 648 -29.05 -6.12 -4.39
CA ASP A 648 -28.32 -6.78 -5.48
C ASP A 648 -27.41 -5.85 -6.29
N ALA A 649 -27.16 -4.62 -5.83
CA ALA A 649 -26.26 -3.71 -6.54
C ALA A 649 -24.82 -4.23 -6.56
N LEU A 650 -24.17 -4.16 -7.74
CA LEU A 650 -22.76 -4.50 -7.90
C LEU A 650 -21.89 -3.28 -7.62
N TRP A 651 -20.75 -3.53 -6.97
CA TRP A 651 -19.75 -2.55 -6.59
C TRP A 651 -18.38 -3.03 -7.02
N TYR A 652 -17.51 -2.08 -7.35
CA TYR A 652 -16.11 -2.33 -7.66
C TYR A 652 -15.20 -1.48 -6.79
N ASN A 653 -14.03 -2.03 -6.54
CA ASN A 653 -12.85 -1.29 -6.12
C ASN A 653 -11.82 -1.33 -7.24
N THR A 654 -11.24 -0.18 -7.55
CA THR A 654 -9.99 -0.14 -8.32
C THR A 654 -8.85 0.27 -7.40
N GLY A 655 -7.66 -0.15 -7.77
CA GLY A 655 -6.51 -0.02 -6.91
C GLY A 655 -5.19 -0.22 -7.59
N SER A 656 -4.14 -0.01 -6.83
CA SER A 656 -2.78 -0.34 -7.21
C SER A 656 -2.08 -1.04 -6.07
N ILE A 657 -1.01 -1.78 -6.36
CA ILE A 657 -0.18 -2.38 -5.32
C ILE A 657 1.03 -1.47 -5.09
N HIS A 658 1.18 -0.99 -3.86
CA HIS A 658 2.42 -0.32 -3.46
C HIS A 658 3.44 -1.36 -3.03
N PHE A 659 4.53 -1.43 -3.79
CA PHE A 659 5.69 -2.24 -3.46
C PHE A 659 6.65 -1.40 -2.61
N PRO A 660 6.89 -1.78 -1.35
CA PRO A 660 8.01 -1.26 -0.57
C PRO A 660 9.34 -1.59 -1.23
#